data_AF-A0A5C1QGB8-F1
#
_entry.id   AF-A0A5C1QGB8-F1
#
_cell.length_a   1.000
_cell.length_b   1.000
_cell.length_c   1.000
_cell.angle_alpha   90.00
_cell.angle_beta   90.00
_cell.angle_gamma   90.00
#
_symmetry.space_group_name_H-M   'P 1'
#
loop_
_entity.id
_entity.type
_entity.pdbx_description
1 polymer ?
#
loop_
_entity_poly.entity_id
_entity_poly.type
_entity_poly.pdbx_seq_one_letter_code
_entity_poly.pdbx_strand_id
1 'polypeptide(L)'
;MKSFPNIQPLTELIEDQVIRNPLLNIDTFIIPSPYIRDPDIEISREYSCVWIDEGEILGYMQVYTDRYKRNFHIYKLVTSPFGRGRGIGTAFVEYLASKIPGNGRVYLYIWEKQGDTIEFFENKGFRQGEPMVYRNLVYSHLLADKHDILVIERQKKDSLSPSASEEIGKTRHDARKTLRLMSNMVDMLSMDNADRIIEDINRETTTMVNMLNSFRDNMQILHNVNLQEVILERIVPYIEASTTPCELHLELKTRSALVPGSFINMGRALVNMVSNALDAIADTQRQGIIRISLYRIKDFIYLEVEDNGQGMAKEKLLKNSEGIPAFVGRTTKGNKTGEGLGTRQIFSTFGAGNIEVTSQLGKGTTWKIKLEKVSGFANKWYVRMDRRLNEFKVLWEKPEVYEGADRNAIIASIWQLRKMEIFLFDLILKFSKFHNIRNVYRTALSYIEGALSLEGLEKEVSVYRCEYENMKTWLLEISQEIKARKDKLNQVIKDNDYRGAMFKSYGQAYENIIIFTMDPENGDFRATDRKLAEHLDFAPYLGKEKEELLRGEFIGDMNNHDKPIFLGVWTVKSHEDLINKLKLIKKGAQKLLEMGIHPQKKLSLYQTTYMKHSEDLDTDASCTFAEMASCPDDELVKYSRDADDEFQNFIVAAD
;
A
#
# COMPACT_ATOMS: atom_id res chain seq x y z
N MET A 1 -20.54 28.55 15.33
CA MET A 1 -20.78 27.96 13.99
C MET A 1 -19.44 27.64 13.37
N LYS A 2 -19.19 26.40 12.93
CA LYS A 2 -18.01 26.09 12.10
C LYS A 2 -18.08 27.03 10.88
N SER A 3 -17.07 27.88 10.70
CA SER A 3 -16.90 28.59 9.44
C SER A 3 -16.36 27.56 8.45
N PHE A 4 -17.06 27.38 7.33
CA PHE A 4 -16.56 26.62 6.19
C PHE A 4 -16.11 27.65 5.14
N PRO A 5 -14.96 28.34 5.35
CA PRO A 5 -14.59 29.51 4.55
C PRO A 5 -14.43 29.18 3.06
N ASN A 6 -14.15 27.91 2.76
CA ASN A 6 -13.87 27.42 1.42
C ASN A 6 -15.07 26.71 0.78
N ILE A 7 -16.22 26.60 1.46
CA ILE A 7 -17.43 25.99 0.88
C ILE A 7 -18.39 27.07 0.42
N GLN A 8 -18.76 27.03 -0.86
CA GLN A 8 -19.71 27.96 -1.49
C GLN A 8 -20.88 27.19 -2.12
N PRO A 9 -22.06 27.81 -2.32
CA PRO A 9 -23.16 27.20 -3.07
C PRO A 9 -22.77 26.92 -4.52
N LEU A 10 -23.28 25.83 -5.09
CA LEU A 10 -23.06 25.46 -6.48
C LEU A 10 -24.06 26.24 -7.39
N THR A 11 -23.65 27.40 -7.91
CA THR A 11 -24.45 28.25 -8.81
C THR A 11 -24.33 27.79 -10.27
N GLU A 12 -25.24 28.20 -11.17
CA GLU A 12 -25.19 27.85 -12.60
C GLU A 12 -23.84 28.16 -13.25
N LEU A 13 -23.27 29.34 -12.97
CA LEU A 13 -21.97 29.74 -13.50
C LEU A 13 -20.82 28.86 -12.97
N ILE A 14 -20.92 28.35 -11.75
CA ILE A 14 -19.94 27.43 -11.16
C ILE A 14 -20.17 26.00 -11.66
N GLU A 15 -21.41 25.56 -11.88
CA GLU A 15 -21.70 24.26 -12.53
C GLU A 15 -21.06 24.20 -13.91
N ASP A 16 -21.20 25.25 -14.72
CA ASP A 16 -20.54 25.34 -16.02
C ASP A 16 -19.01 25.25 -15.90
N GLN A 17 -18.44 25.88 -14.87
CA GLN A 17 -17.00 25.76 -14.58
C GLN A 17 -16.61 24.35 -14.12
N VAL A 18 -17.44 23.68 -13.31
CA VAL A 18 -17.23 22.30 -12.85
C VAL A 18 -17.30 21.31 -14.02
N ILE A 19 -18.28 21.47 -14.92
CA ILE A 19 -18.45 20.63 -16.12
C ILE A 19 -17.27 20.82 -17.08
N ARG A 20 -16.80 22.05 -17.25
CA ARG A 20 -15.61 22.37 -18.06
C ARG A 20 -14.30 22.02 -17.36
N ASN A 21 -14.32 21.72 -16.06
CA ASN A 21 -13.15 21.35 -15.27
C ASN A 21 -12.96 19.82 -15.30
N PRO A 22 -11.97 19.30 -16.06
CA PRO A 22 -11.77 17.87 -16.24
C PRO A 22 -11.40 17.12 -14.95
N LEU A 23 -11.00 17.84 -13.89
CA LEU A 23 -10.61 17.28 -12.58
C LEU A 23 -11.82 17.03 -11.67
N LEU A 24 -12.98 17.54 -12.06
CA LEU A 24 -14.25 17.45 -11.34
C LEU A 24 -15.33 16.81 -12.21
N ASN A 25 -15.23 16.94 -13.52
CA ASN A 25 -16.02 16.16 -14.47
C ASN A 25 -15.44 14.75 -14.64
N ILE A 26 -15.39 14.01 -13.54
CA ILE A 26 -14.98 12.61 -13.49
C ILE A 26 -16.20 11.78 -13.86
N ASP A 27 -16.18 11.14 -15.03
CA ASP A 27 -17.15 10.10 -15.36
C ASP A 27 -16.96 8.95 -14.39
N THR A 28 -17.80 8.96 -13.36
CA THR A 28 -17.87 7.88 -12.39
C THR A 28 -18.66 6.79 -13.10
N PHE A 29 -17.99 5.72 -13.54
CA PHE A 29 -18.64 4.58 -14.16
C PHE A 29 -19.88 4.17 -13.35
N ILE A 30 -21.05 4.29 -14.01
CA ILE A 30 -22.36 3.81 -13.60
C ILE A 30 -22.74 4.23 -12.17
N ILE A 31 -23.29 5.44 -12.00
CA ILE A 31 -24.08 5.78 -10.81
C ILE A 31 -25.56 5.53 -11.15
N PRO A 32 -26.33 4.85 -10.29
CA PRO A 32 -27.76 4.72 -10.50
C PRO A 32 -28.44 6.09 -10.64
N SER A 33 -29.28 6.25 -11.67
CA SER A 33 -30.02 7.49 -11.92
C SER A 33 -30.74 7.98 -10.65
N PRO A 34 -30.75 9.30 -10.38
CA PRO A 34 -31.33 9.84 -9.15
C PRO A 34 -32.84 9.61 -9.08
N TYR A 35 -33.50 9.40 -10.23
CA TYR A 35 -34.94 9.18 -10.37
C TYR A 35 -35.37 7.72 -10.13
N ILE A 36 -34.44 6.79 -9.89
CA ILE A 36 -34.75 5.34 -9.76
C ILE A 36 -35.66 5.05 -8.57
N ARG A 37 -35.49 5.80 -7.46
CA ARG A 37 -36.27 5.58 -6.23
C ARG A 37 -37.38 6.62 -6.02
N ASP A 38 -37.16 7.84 -6.51
CA ASP A 38 -38.07 8.96 -6.34
C ASP A 38 -38.16 9.74 -7.68
N PRO A 39 -39.23 9.53 -8.46
CA PRO A 39 -39.39 10.18 -9.76
C PRO A 39 -39.54 11.70 -9.66
N ASP A 40 -39.96 12.22 -8.51
CA ASP A 40 -40.24 13.64 -8.28
C ASP A 40 -39.07 14.36 -7.59
N ILE A 41 -37.91 13.72 -7.47
CA ILE A 41 -36.72 14.33 -6.87
C ILE A 41 -36.08 15.32 -7.84
N GLU A 42 -35.79 16.53 -7.37
CA GLU A 42 -35.24 17.60 -8.20
C GLU A 42 -33.85 18.00 -7.71
N ILE A 43 -33.00 18.46 -8.63
CA ILE A 43 -31.67 18.99 -8.27
C ILE A 43 -31.84 20.20 -7.35
N SER A 44 -31.14 20.18 -6.21
CA SER A 44 -31.21 21.27 -5.24
C SER A 44 -29.91 22.06 -5.19
N ARG A 45 -29.89 23.21 -5.85
CA ARG A 45 -28.77 24.16 -5.82
C ARG A 45 -28.53 24.76 -4.43
N GLU A 46 -29.56 24.79 -3.58
CA GLU A 46 -29.46 25.25 -2.18
C GLU A 46 -28.56 24.33 -1.34
N TYR A 47 -28.61 23.03 -1.60
CA TYR A 47 -27.88 22.00 -0.84
C TYR A 47 -26.67 21.43 -1.58
N SER A 48 -26.55 21.73 -2.88
CA SER A 48 -25.36 21.47 -3.67
C SER A 48 -24.29 22.50 -3.37
N CYS A 49 -23.04 22.07 -3.22
CA CYS A 49 -21.95 22.96 -2.83
C CYS A 49 -20.65 22.62 -3.53
N VAL A 50 -19.76 23.60 -3.51
CA VAL A 50 -18.45 23.56 -4.14
C VAL A 50 -17.39 23.94 -3.11
N TRP A 51 -16.21 23.32 -3.19
CA TRP A 51 -15.05 23.71 -2.40
C TRP A 51 -14.15 24.57 -3.28
N ILE A 52 -14.01 25.84 -2.95
CA ILE A 52 -13.13 26.79 -3.63
C ILE A 52 -12.04 27.22 -2.66
N ASP A 53 -10.79 27.03 -3.06
CA ASP A 53 -9.61 27.42 -2.29
C ASP A 53 -8.68 28.20 -3.21
N GLU A 54 -8.28 29.40 -2.81
CA GLU A 54 -7.43 30.32 -3.60
C GLU A 54 -7.90 30.55 -5.05
N GLY A 55 -9.22 30.46 -5.31
CA GLY A 55 -9.83 30.64 -6.63
C GLY A 55 -9.93 29.37 -7.47
N GLU A 56 -9.44 28.22 -6.99
CA GLU A 56 -9.57 26.93 -7.67
C GLU A 56 -10.67 26.06 -7.05
N ILE A 57 -11.40 25.34 -7.91
CA ILE A 57 -12.42 24.37 -7.46
C ILE A 57 -11.75 23.03 -7.15
N LEU A 58 -11.78 22.63 -5.87
CA LEU A 58 -11.15 21.40 -5.37
C LEU A 58 -12.15 20.27 -5.06
N GLY A 59 -13.43 20.48 -5.33
CA GLY A 59 -14.46 19.46 -5.18
C GLY A 59 -15.84 20.07 -5.31
N TYR A 60 -16.84 19.25 -5.61
CA TYR A 60 -18.24 19.62 -5.50
C TYR A 60 -19.07 18.44 -5.01
N MET A 61 -20.23 18.78 -4.46
CA MET A 61 -21.27 17.85 -4.07
C MET A 61 -22.57 18.30 -4.71
N GLN A 62 -23.19 17.41 -5.47
CA GLN A 62 -24.48 17.61 -6.11
C GLN A 62 -25.55 16.83 -5.35
N VAL A 63 -26.58 17.54 -4.90
CA VAL A 63 -27.64 17.02 -4.04
C VAL A 63 -28.99 17.20 -4.69
N TYR A 64 -29.79 16.13 -4.71
CA TYR A 64 -31.19 16.14 -5.13
C TYR A 64 -32.09 16.06 -3.90
N THR A 65 -33.25 16.71 -3.92
CA THR A 65 -34.19 16.71 -2.80
C THR A 65 -35.64 16.58 -3.27
N ASP A 66 -36.47 16.01 -2.42
CA ASP A 66 -37.91 15.92 -2.64
C ASP A 66 -38.60 17.27 -2.39
N ARG A 67 -39.81 17.46 -2.95
CA ARG A 67 -40.60 18.70 -2.80
C ARG A 67 -40.83 19.12 -1.34
N TYR A 68 -40.78 18.16 -0.41
CA TYR A 68 -40.97 18.38 1.02
C TYR A 68 -39.68 18.61 1.82
N LYS A 69 -38.50 18.59 1.17
CA LYS A 69 -37.17 18.75 1.78
C LYS A 69 -36.92 17.81 2.96
N ARG A 70 -37.37 16.56 2.86
CA ARG A 70 -37.19 15.49 3.85
C ARG A 70 -36.08 14.53 3.46
N ASN A 71 -35.85 14.33 2.17
CA ASN A 71 -34.85 13.41 1.65
C ASN A 71 -33.81 14.15 0.80
N PHE A 72 -32.54 13.84 1.04
CA PHE A 72 -31.39 14.47 0.40
C PHE A 72 -30.51 13.38 -0.22
N HIS A 73 -30.59 13.24 -1.54
CA HIS A 73 -29.76 12.29 -2.28
C HIS A 73 -28.44 12.95 -2.67
N ILE A 74 -27.31 12.49 -2.14
CA ILE A 74 -26.00 12.86 -2.66
C ILE A 74 -25.80 12.09 -3.96
N TYR A 75 -26.10 12.72 -5.08
CA TYR A 75 -25.99 12.10 -6.39
C TYR A 75 -24.55 12.05 -6.89
N LYS A 76 -23.80 13.15 -6.68
CA LYS A 76 -22.37 13.21 -6.99
C LYS A 76 -21.64 13.82 -5.80
N LEU A 77 -20.58 13.14 -5.35
CA LEU A 77 -19.60 13.69 -4.42
C LEU A 77 -18.22 13.52 -5.03
N VAL A 78 -17.75 14.58 -5.69
CA VAL A 78 -16.48 14.56 -6.38
C VAL A 78 -15.52 15.46 -5.64
N THR A 79 -14.45 14.88 -5.12
CA THR A 79 -13.34 15.65 -4.59
C THR A 79 -12.22 15.60 -5.60
N SER A 80 -11.72 16.77 -6.00
CA SER A 80 -10.54 16.87 -6.83
C SER A 80 -9.43 16.08 -6.17
N PRO A 81 -8.62 15.32 -6.94
CA PRO A 81 -7.45 14.63 -6.41
C PRO A 81 -6.50 15.57 -5.64
N PHE A 82 -6.53 16.87 -5.95
CA PHE A 82 -5.75 17.94 -5.30
C PHE A 82 -6.26 18.35 -3.91
N GLY A 83 -7.48 17.97 -3.55
CA GLY A 83 -8.12 18.21 -2.26
C GLY A 83 -8.22 16.99 -1.35
N ARG A 84 -7.77 15.81 -1.81
CA ARG A 84 -7.80 14.55 -1.04
C ARG A 84 -6.90 14.67 0.20
N GLY A 85 -7.38 14.21 1.35
CA GLY A 85 -6.67 14.34 2.63
C GLY A 85 -6.90 15.66 3.38
N ARG A 86 -7.42 16.71 2.72
CA ARG A 86 -7.85 17.97 3.38
C ARG A 86 -9.19 17.84 4.11
N GLY A 87 -9.79 16.65 4.11
CA GLY A 87 -11.09 16.41 4.72
C GLY A 87 -12.26 17.02 3.94
N ILE A 88 -12.12 17.32 2.65
CA ILE A 88 -13.19 17.96 1.84
C ILE A 88 -14.48 17.14 1.85
N GLY A 89 -14.40 15.83 1.63
CA GLY A 89 -15.58 14.95 1.73
C GLY A 89 -16.24 15.00 3.11
N THR A 90 -15.43 14.97 4.17
CA THR A 90 -15.93 15.16 5.55
C THR A 90 -16.61 16.52 5.70
N ALA A 91 -15.98 17.58 5.22
CA ALA A 91 -16.48 18.94 5.36
C ALA A 91 -17.74 19.19 4.53
N PHE A 92 -17.88 18.60 3.35
CA PHE A 92 -19.11 18.62 2.56
C PHE A 92 -20.25 17.91 3.28
N VAL A 93 -20.02 16.72 3.79
CA VAL A 93 -21.02 15.94 4.54
C VAL A 93 -21.44 16.69 5.81
N GLU A 94 -20.51 17.28 6.54
CA GLU A 94 -20.80 18.13 7.71
C GLU A 94 -21.55 19.42 7.33
N TYR A 95 -21.16 20.06 6.23
CA TYR A 95 -21.79 21.28 5.73
C TYR A 95 -23.25 21.01 5.35
N LEU A 96 -23.50 19.96 4.56
CA LEU A 96 -24.85 19.52 4.18
C LEU A 96 -25.69 19.18 5.42
N ALA A 97 -25.15 18.37 6.33
CA ALA A 97 -25.83 18.06 7.59
C ALA A 97 -26.18 19.34 8.37
N SER A 98 -25.30 20.35 8.41
CA SER A 98 -25.57 21.61 9.09
C SER A 98 -26.72 22.42 8.45
N LYS A 99 -26.93 22.30 7.13
CA LYS A 99 -27.91 23.06 6.33
C LYS A 99 -29.28 22.39 6.24
N ILE A 100 -29.37 21.08 6.37
CA ILE A 100 -30.63 20.34 6.30
C ILE A 100 -31.62 20.80 7.39
N PRO A 101 -32.87 21.15 7.06
CA PRO A 101 -33.90 21.53 8.04
C PRO A 101 -34.49 20.32 8.76
N GLY A 102 -34.80 20.45 10.05
CA GLY A 102 -35.47 19.40 10.84
C GLY A 102 -34.72 18.05 10.87
N ASN A 103 -35.47 16.95 10.75
CA ASN A 103 -34.96 15.57 10.72
C ASN A 103 -34.82 15.04 9.28
N GLY A 104 -34.18 15.82 8.40
CA GLY A 104 -33.91 15.36 7.04
C GLY A 104 -32.92 14.20 6.99
N ARG A 105 -33.11 13.30 6.02
CA ARG A 105 -32.28 12.12 5.78
C ARG A 105 -31.38 12.32 4.58
N VAL A 106 -30.12 11.90 4.71
CA VAL A 106 -29.15 11.89 3.62
C VAL A 106 -28.94 10.46 3.15
N TYR A 107 -28.96 10.23 1.84
CA TYR A 107 -28.66 8.92 1.27
C TYR A 107 -27.83 9.00 -0.01
N LEU A 108 -27.20 7.88 -0.37
CA LEU A 108 -26.41 7.70 -1.60
C LEU A 108 -26.26 6.22 -1.97
N TYR A 109 -25.87 5.97 -3.22
CA TYR A 109 -25.54 4.63 -3.72
C TYR A 109 -24.05 4.51 -3.99
N ILE A 110 -23.45 3.41 -3.54
CA ILE A 110 -22.02 3.10 -3.73
C ILE A 110 -21.89 1.67 -4.25
N TRP A 111 -21.06 1.44 -5.27
CA TRP A 111 -20.82 0.10 -5.78
C TRP A 111 -20.22 -0.80 -4.69
N GLU A 112 -20.73 -2.02 -4.51
CA GLU A 112 -20.35 -2.92 -3.40
C GLU A 112 -18.83 -3.20 -3.31
N LYS A 113 -18.11 -3.08 -4.43
CA LYS A 113 -16.66 -3.31 -4.50
C LYS A 113 -15.84 -2.13 -3.96
N GLN A 114 -16.46 -0.99 -3.67
CA GLN A 114 -15.80 0.20 -3.12
C GLN A 114 -15.83 0.20 -1.57
N GLY A 115 -15.25 -0.83 -0.95
CA GLY A 115 -15.25 -1.02 0.51
C GLY A 115 -14.70 0.16 1.30
N ASP A 116 -13.61 0.79 0.84
CA ASP A 116 -13.02 1.96 1.49
C ASP A 116 -13.97 3.18 1.52
N THR A 117 -14.78 3.35 0.46
CA THR A 117 -15.75 4.45 0.38
C THR A 117 -16.95 4.18 1.28
N ILE A 118 -17.39 2.91 1.37
CA ILE A 118 -18.42 2.49 2.32
C ILE A 118 -17.95 2.75 3.75
N GLU A 119 -16.75 2.29 4.12
CA GLU A 119 -16.14 2.50 5.44
C GLU A 119 -15.99 4.00 5.76
N PHE A 120 -15.68 4.84 4.76
CA PHE A 120 -15.63 6.29 4.93
C PHE A 120 -16.98 6.85 5.39
N PHE A 121 -18.08 6.53 4.72
CA PHE A 121 -19.40 7.05 5.07
C PHE A 121 -19.94 6.43 6.37
N GLU A 122 -19.64 5.16 6.67
CA GLU A 122 -19.98 4.53 7.96
C GLU A 122 -19.29 5.24 9.12
N ASN A 123 -18.02 5.62 8.97
CA ASN A 123 -17.28 6.45 9.92
C ASN A 123 -17.82 7.89 10.03
N LYS A 124 -18.79 8.28 9.19
CA LYS A 124 -19.53 9.56 9.23
C LYS A 124 -20.99 9.40 9.65
N GLY A 125 -21.39 8.23 10.17
CA GLY A 125 -22.74 8.01 10.70
C GLY A 125 -23.76 7.47 9.70
N PHE A 126 -23.34 7.07 8.50
CA PHE A 126 -24.20 6.37 7.54
C PHE A 126 -24.33 4.89 7.90
N ARG A 127 -25.49 4.31 7.59
CA ARG A 127 -25.83 2.90 7.81
C ARG A 127 -26.22 2.27 6.48
N GLN A 128 -25.88 1.01 6.28
CA GLN A 128 -26.29 0.25 5.10
C GLN A 128 -27.80 -0.08 5.17
N GLY A 129 -28.50 0.16 4.06
CA GLY A 129 -29.88 -0.26 3.80
C GLY A 129 -29.95 -1.36 2.75
N GLU A 130 -31.08 -1.49 2.06
CA GLU A 130 -31.28 -2.55 1.05
C GLU A 130 -30.40 -2.32 -0.20
N PRO A 131 -29.62 -3.34 -0.64
CA PRO A 131 -28.80 -3.24 -1.83
C PRO A 131 -29.66 -3.22 -3.10
N MET A 132 -29.14 -2.59 -4.15
CA MET A 132 -29.84 -2.42 -5.43
C MET A 132 -28.97 -2.92 -6.59
N VAL A 133 -29.59 -3.55 -7.59
CA VAL A 133 -28.89 -3.98 -8.82
C VAL A 133 -29.17 -2.97 -9.94
N TYR A 134 -28.12 -2.45 -10.57
CA TYR A 134 -28.21 -1.53 -11.71
C TYR A 134 -27.11 -1.86 -12.73
N ARG A 135 -27.50 -2.07 -14.00
CA ARG A 135 -26.61 -2.50 -15.11
C ARG A 135 -25.69 -3.68 -14.73
N ASN A 136 -26.24 -4.74 -14.15
CA ASN A 136 -25.52 -5.93 -13.67
C ASN A 136 -24.46 -5.69 -12.58
N LEU A 137 -24.50 -4.53 -11.91
CA LEU A 137 -23.66 -4.20 -10.74
C LEU A 137 -24.53 -4.05 -9.49
N VAL A 138 -24.00 -4.48 -8.34
CA VAL A 138 -24.67 -4.39 -7.04
C VAL A 138 -24.21 -3.13 -6.29
N TYR A 139 -25.14 -2.28 -5.90
CA TYR A 139 -24.89 -1.04 -5.16
C TYR A 139 -25.40 -1.14 -3.74
N SER A 140 -24.55 -0.78 -2.79
CA SER A 140 -24.89 -0.54 -1.39
C SER A 140 -25.63 0.78 -1.27
N HIS A 141 -26.83 0.73 -0.69
CA HIS A 141 -27.60 1.93 -0.33
C HIS A 141 -27.18 2.39 1.07
N LEU A 142 -26.61 3.59 1.19
CA LEU A 142 -26.20 4.17 2.47
C LEU A 142 -27.15 5.30 2.89
N LEU A 143 -27.54 5.32 4.16
CA LEU A 143 -28.43 6.35 4.73
C LEU A 143 -27.98 6.85 6.11
N ALA A 144 -28.15 8.15 6.37
CA ALA A 144 -27.86 8.77 7.66
C ALA A 144 -28.92 9.82 8.03
N ASP A 145 -29.21 9.94 9.33
CA ASP A 145 -29.89 11.10 9.89
C ASP A 145 -28.86 12.22 10.16
N LYS A 146 -29.26 13.48 9.98
CA LYS A 146 -28.42 14.67 10.25
C LYS A 146 -27.68 14.62 11.60
N HIS A 147 -28.32 14.11 12.65
CA HIS A 147 -27.77 14.09 14.01
C HIS A 147 -26.55 13.17 14.15
N ASP A 148 -26.58 12.01 13.49
CA ASP A 148 -25.53 10.99 13.59
C ASP A 148 -24.20 11.50 12.98
N ILE A 149 -24.29 12.32 11.93
CA ILE A 149 -23.14 12.89 11.23
C ILE A 149 -22.32 13.85 12.12
N LEU A 150 -22.96 14.59 13.03
CA LEU A 150 -22.32 15.71 13.75
C LEU A 150 -21.55 15.31 15.04
N VAL A 151 -21.69 14.07 15.54
CA VAL A 151 -21.19 13.66 16.87
C VAL A 151 -19.75 13.07 16.85
N ILE A 152 -19.35 12.38 15.78
CA ILE A 152 -18.14 11.54 15.74
C ILE A 152 -16.80 12.33 15.69
N GLU A 153 -16.79 13.59 15.26
CA GLU A 153 -15.56 14.34 14.91
C GLU A 153 -14.81 14.97 16.10
N ARG A 154 -15.40 15.08 17.30
CA ARG A 154 -14.81 15.85 18.42
C ARG A 154 -13.61 15.18 19.13
N GLN A 155 -13.18 13.97 18.77
CA GLN A 155 -12.34 13.10 19.64
C GLN A 155 -10.85 12.85 19.25
N LYS A 156 -10.26 13.44 18.18
CA LYS A 156 -9.03 12.88 17.51
C LYS A 156 -7.63 13.59 17.60
N LYS A 157 -7.34 14.61 18.44
CA LYS A 157 -6.28 15.63 18.12
C LYS A 157 -4.85 15.68 18.76
N ASP A 158 -4.34 14.82 19.67
CA ASP A 158 -3.05 15.08 20.41
C ASP A 158 -1.93 13.96 20.34
N SER A 159 -0.65 14.22 19.87
CA SER A 159 0.74 13.62 20.23
C SER A 159 1.84 13.24 19.13
N LEU A 160 3.21 13.53 19.28
CA LEU A 160 4.52 12.80 18.80
C LEU A 160 5.97 13.55 18.73
N SER A 161 7.19 12.88 18.86
CA SER A 161 8.67 13.32 18.58
C SER A 161 9.87 12.21 18.53
N PRO A 162 11.21 12.44 18.10
CA PRO A 162 12.28 11.45 17.60
C PRO A 162 13.88 11.51 17.92
N SER A 163 14.75 10.46 17.60
CA SER A 163 16.26 10.43 17.26
C SER A 163 16.97 9.03 16.91
N ALA A 164 17.52 8.70 15.70
CA ALA A 164 18.07 7.34 15.37
C ALA A 164 19.23 7.15 14.31
N SER A 165 19.86 8.20 13.77
CA SER A 165 20.64 8.07 12.51
C SER A 165 22.11 7.59 12.62
N GLU A 166 22.69 7.47 13.81
CA GLU A 166 24.16 7.40 13.98
C GLU A 166 24.73 5.97 14.02
N GLU A 167 23.91 4.96 14.33
CA GLU A 167 24.39 3.57 14.55
C GLU A 167 24.50 2.72 13.27
N ILE A 168 23.83 3.13 12.18
CA ILE A 168 23.66 2.34 10.94
C ILE A 168 24.98 2.15 10.15
N GLY A 169 25.92 3.09 10.25
CA GLY A 169 27.16 3.07 9.47
C GLY A 169 28.14 1.95 9.87
N LYS A 170 28.17 1.56 11.16
CA LYS A 170 29.17 0.61 11.68
C LYS A 170 28.89 -0.84 11.25
N THR A 171 27.65 -1.30 11.31
CA THR A 171 27.32 -2.73 11.09
C THR A 171 27.49 -3.16 9.63
N ARG A 172 27.29 -2.24 8.67
CA ARG A 172 27.45 -2.53 7.24
C ARG A 172 28.90 -2.84 6.85
N HIS A 173 29.84 -2.18 7.53
CA HIS A 173 31.27 -2.37 7.30
C HIS A 173 31.71 -3.80 7.65
N ASP A 174 31.17 -4.36 8.73
CA ASP A 174 31.63 -5.65 9.25
C ASP A 174 31.06 -6.85 8.47
N ALA A 175 29.81 -6.78 7.99
CA ALA A 175 29.21 -7.84 7.17
C ALA A 175 29.96 -8.07 5.84
N ARG A 176 30.45 -6.99 5.21
CA ARG A 176 31.28 -7.06 3.99
C ARG A 176 32.62 -7.74 4.23
N LYS A 177 33.18 -7.63 5.43
CA LYS A 177 34.46 -8.25 5.80
C LYS A 177 34.33 -9.77 5.89
N THR A 178 33.23 -10.28 6.45
CA THR A 178 32.96 -11.72 6.57
C THR A 178 32.66 -12.39 5.22
N LEU A 179 31.95 -11.71 4.31
CA LEU A 179 31.70 -12.22 2.96
C LEU A 179 32.99 -12.43 2.15
N ARG A 180 33.96 -11.52 2.27
CA ARG A 180 35.27 -11.66 1.61
C ARG A 180 36.05 -12.86 2.14
N LEU A 181 35.99 -13.11 3.45
CA LEU A 181 36.63 -14.27 4.08
C LEU A 181 36.04 -15.59 3.56
N MET A 182 34.72 -15.70 3.44
CA MET A 182 34.06 -16.90 2.90
C MET A 182 34.43 -17.14 1.43
N SER A 183 34.47 -16.09 0.61
CA SER A 183 34.86 -16.22 -0.81
C SER A 183 36.26 -16.80 -0.94
N ASN A 184 37.21 -16.31 -0.14
CA ASN A 184 38.58 -16.82 -0.12
C ASN A 184 38.66 -18.28 0.37
N MET A 185 37.78 -18.71 1.28
CA MET A 185 37.71 -20.10 1.74
C MET A 185 37.17 -21.02 0.65
N VAL A 186 36.15 -20.58 -0.10
CA VAL A 186 35.60 -21.32 -1.24
C VAL A 186 36.65 -21.50 -2.35
N ASP A 187 37.46 -20.47 -2.61
CA ASP A 187 38.53 -20.54 -3.61
C ASP A 187 39.67 -21.51 -3.21
N MET A 188 39.80 -21.84 -1.92
CA MET A 188 40.79 -22.79 -1.39
C MET A 188 40.25 -24.23 -1.23
N LEU A 189 39.02 -24.51 -1.68
CA LEU A 189 38.43 -25.85 -1.65
C LEU A 189 39.21 -26.81 -2.55
N SER A 190 39.67 -27.92 -1.96
CA SER A 190 40.24 -29.08 -2.64
C SER A 190 39.58 -30.36 -2.11
N MET A 191 39.74 -31.48 -2.83
CA MET A 191 39.13 -32.76 -2.42
C MET A 191 39.65 -33.25 -1.06
N ASP A 192 40.83 -32.79 -0.63
CA ASP A 192 41.47 -33.24 0.62
C ASP A 192 41.07 -32.40 1.85
N ASN A 193 40.50 -31.20 1.66
CA ASN A 193 40.16 -30.27 2.74
C ASN A 193 38.67 -29.86 2.75
N ALA A 194 37.87 -30.43 1.86
CA ALA A 194 36.49 -30.05 1.62
C ALA A 194 35.65 -30.06 2.90
N ASP A 195 35.70 -31.13 3.70
CA ASP A 195 34.88 -31.26 4.91
C ASP A 195 35.21 -30.17 5.94
N ARG A 196 36.50 -29.86 6.14
CA ARG A 196 36.94 -28.83 7.07
C ARG A 196 36.57 -27.43 6.60
N ILE A 197 36.74 -27.14 5.31
CA ILE A 197 36.38 -25.83 4.74
C ILE A 197 34.86 -25.64 4.73
N ILE A 198 34.09 -26.70 4.47
CA ILE A 198 32.62 -26.67 4.56
C ILE A 198 32.18 -26.40 6.01
N GLU A 199 32.83 -27.00 7.01
CA GLU A 199 32.56 -26.68 8.43
C GLU A 199 32.91 -25.24 8.79
N ASP A 200 34.07 -24.72 8.34
CA ASP A 200 34.48 -23.34 8.58
C ASP A 200 33.54 -22.34 7.90
N ILE A 201 33.09 -22.63 6.67
CA ILE A 201 32.06 -21.84 5.96
C ILE A 201 30.74 -21.87 6.72
N ASN A 202 30.29 -23.03 7.22
CA ASN A 202 29.05 -23.14 7.98
C ASN A 202 29.10 -22.37 9.30
N ARG A 203 30.26 -22.39 9.97
CA ARG A 203 30.50 -21.63 11.20
C ARG A 203 30.46 -20.13 10.94
N GLU A 204 31.16 -19.65 9.92
CA GLU A 204 31.15 -18.23 9.54
C GLU A 204 29.77 -17.79 9.04
N THR A 205 29.02 -18.69 8.37
CA THR A 205 27.64 -18.44 7.92
C THR A 205 26.72 -18.24 9.11
N THR A 206 26.89 -19.06 10.14
CA THR A 206 26.15 -18.92 11.40
C THR A 206 26.48 -17.61 12.11
N THR A 207 27.75 -17.20 12.15
CA THR A 207 28.19 -15.90 12.70
C THR A 207 27.58 -14.73 11.93
N MET A 208 27.58 -14.78 10.60
CA MET A 208 26.97 -13.77 9.74
C MET A 208 25.45 -13.70 9.93
N VAL A 209 24.77 -14.85 10.00
CA VAL A 209 23.33 -14.92 10.29
C VAL A 209 23.02 -14.33 11.65
N ASN A 210 23.85 -14.58 12.67
CA ASN A 210 23.69 -13.99 14.00
C ASN A 210 23.94 -12.47 13.99
N MET A 211 24.92 -11.98 13.25
CA MET A 211 25.19 -10.54 13.09
C MET A 211 24.06 -9.83 12.34
N LEU A 212 23.52 -10.44 11.27
CA LEU A 212 22.37 -9.95 10.52
C LEU A 212 21.08 -10.02 11.33
N ASN A 213 20.94 -11.02 12.20
CA ASN A 213 19.85 -11.09 13.17
C ASN A 213 19.98 -9.97 14.22
N SER A 214 21.17 -9.71 14.76
CA SER A 214 21.42 -8.56 15.65
C SER A 214 21.19 -7.21 14.96
N PHE A 215 21.51 -7.09 13.67
CA PHE A 215 21.16 -5.93 12.83
C PHE A 215 19.63 -5.81 12.66
N ARG A 216 18.93 -6.92 12.40
CA ARG A 216 17.46 -6.98 12.33
C ARG A 216 16.80 -6.68 13.69
N ASP A 217 17.48 -6.99 14.78
CA ASP A 217 17.03 -6.76 16.15
C ASP A 217 17.24 -5.30 16.58
N ASN A 218 18.31 -4.63 16.11
CA ASN A 218 18.52 -3.18 16.28
C ASN A 218 17.62 -2.33 15.36
N MET A 219 17.19 -2.87 14.22
CA MET A 219 16.24 -2.23 13.28
C MET A 219 14.76 -2.28 13.73
N GLN A 220 14.45 -2.80 14.92
CA GLN A 220 13.08 -2.80 15.43
C GLN A 220 12.77 -1.49 16.16
N ILE A 221 12.34 -0.51 15.38
CA ILE A 221 11.40 0.50 15.88
C ILE A 221 10.20 -0.26 16.48
N LEU A 222 9.91 -0.06 17.76
CA LEU A 222 8.76 -0.65 18.47
C LEU A 222 7.49 -0.62 17.58
N HIS A 223 6.83 -1.77 17.38
CA HIS A 223 5.54 -1.88 16.66
C HIS A 223 4.41 -2.23 17.61
N ASN A 224 3.16 -1.95 17.23
CA ASN A 224 2.01 -2.41 17.99
C ASN A 224 1.76 -3.89 17.67
N VAL A 225 1.96 -4.78 18.64
CA VAL A 225 1.74 -6.23 18.55
C VAL A 225 0.44 -6.58 19.26
N ASN A 226 -0.44 -7.35 18.62
CA ASN A 226 -1.60 -7.93 19.27
C ASN A 226 -1.21 -9.25 19.95
N LEU A 227 -1.07 -9.26 21.28
CA LEU A 227 -0.66 -10.46 22.00
C LEU A 227 -1.65 -11.63 21.86
N GLN A 228 -2.93 -11.34 21.64
CA GLN A 228 -3.93 -12.37 21.43
C GLN A 228 -3.66 -13.17 20.15
N GLU A 229 -3.27 -12.49 19.07
CA GLU A 229 -2.89 -13.14 17.80
C GLU A 229 -1.63 -13.99 18.00
N VAL A 230 -0.61 -13.47 18.68
CA VAL A 230 0.63 -14.23 18.94
C VAL A 230 0.34 -15.52 19.72
N ILE A 231 -0.54 -15.46 20.73
CA ILE A 231 -0.93 -16.64 21.51
C ILE A 231 -1.66 -17.66 20.63
N LEU A 232 -2.70 -17.22 19.90
CA LEU A 232 -3.52 -18.12 19.09
C LEU A 232 -2.77 -18.72 17.90
N GLU A 233 -1.92 -17.94 17.22
CA GLU A 233 -1.26 -18.36 15.98
C GLU A 233 0.07 -19.10 16.22
N ARG A 234 0.77 -18.84 17.33
CA ARG A 234 2.11 -19.42 17.58
C ARG A 234 2.18 -20.30 18.81
N ILE A 235 1.47 -19.95 19.88
CA ILE A 235 1.60 -20.67 21.15
C ILE A 235 0.67 -21.87 21.21
N VAL A 236 -0.60 -21.71 20.83
CA VAL A 236 -1.55 -22.81 20.79
C VAL A 236 -1.03 -23.96 19.90
N PRO A 237 -0.63 -23.73 18.64
CA PRO A 237 -0.12 -24.81 17.80
C PRO A 237 1.18 -25.43 18.32
N TYR A 238 2.02 -24.65 18.99
CA TYR A 238 3.28 -25.15 19.57
C TYR A 238 3.03 -26.10 20.75
N ILE A 239 2.05 -25.81 21.61
CA ILE A 239 1.66 -26.69 22.72
C ILE A 239 0.98 -27.95 22.17
N GLU A 240 0.08 -27.81 21.20
CA GLU A 240 -0.62 -28.94 20.57
C GLU A 240 0.34 -29.89 19.84
N ALA A 241 1.42 -29.36 19.25
CA ALA A 241 2.45 -30.17 18.59
C ALA A 241 3.48 -30.80 19.56
N SER A 242 3.41 -30.49 20.86
CA SER A 242 4.35 -31.02 21.85
C SER A 242 4.09 -32.50 22.13
N THR A 243 5.17 -33.24 22.42
CA THR A 243 5.09 -34.65 22.84
C THR A 243 4.79 -34.82 24.34
N THR A 244 4.92 -33.74 25.13
CA THR A 244 4.59 -33.74 26.56
C THR A 244 3.09 -33.58 26.74
N PRO A 245 2.37 -34.54 27.37
CA PRO A 245 0.94 -34.44 27.62
C PRO A 245 0.61 -33.23 28.50
N CYS A 246 -0.10 -32.24 27.93
CA CYS A 246 -0.41 -30.99 28.62
C CYS A 246 -1.81 -30.48 28.24
N GLU A 247 -2.59 -30.10 29.26
CA GLU A 247 -3.87 -29.42 29.10
C GLU A 247 -3.65 -27.90 29.09
N LEU A 248 -4.21 -27.22 28.07
CA LEU A 248 -4.08 -25.77 27.89
C LEU A 248 -5.37 -25.04 28.29
N HIS A 249 -5.27 -24.15 29.28
CA HIS A 249 -6.36 -23.28 29.71
C HIS A 249 -6.11 -21.84 29.24
N LEU A 250 -6.99 -21.31 28.37
CA LEU A 250 -6.91 -19.93 27.87
C LEU A 250 -7.98 -19.04 28.52
N GLU A 251 -7.55 -17.96 29.17
CA GLU A 251 -8.43 -16.92 29.73
C GLU A 251 -8.16 -15.56 29.07
N LEU A 252 -8.81 -15.30 27.94
CA LEU A 252 -8.64 -14.06 27.15
C LEU A 252 -9.74 -13.03 27.49
N LYS A 253 -9.52 -12.21 28.52
CA LYS A 253 -10.52 -11.26 29.09
C LYS A 253 -10.45 -9.86 28.48
N THR A 254 -9.78 -9.68 27.34
CA THR A 254 -9.70 -8.40 26.61
C THR A 254 -9.93 -8.60 25.11
N ARG A 255 -10.63 -7.67 24.45
CA ARG A 255 -10.87 -7.68 22.99
C ARG A 255 -9.74 -7.04 22.19
N SER A 256 -8.82 -6.35 22.85
CA SER A 256 -7.68 -5.67 22.21
C SER A 256 -6.49 -5.68 23.17
N ALA A 257 -5.41 -6.36 22.78
CA ALA A 257 -4.18 -6.53 23.54
C ALA A 257 -2.96 -5.99 22.78
N LEU A 258 -3.08 -4.75 22.28
CA LEU A 258 -2.02 -4.07 21.54
C LEU A 258 -0.95 -3.49 22.47
N VAL A 259 0.28 -3.95 22.31
CA VAL A 259 1.46 -3.56 23.10
C VAL A 259 2.63 -3.17 22.19
N PRO A 260 3.53 -2.26 22.58
CA PRO A 260 4.69 -1.91 21.78
C PRO A 260 5.74 -3.03 21.85
N GLY A 261 6.29 -3.44 20.71
CA GLY A 261 7.30 -4.48 20.62
C GLY A 261 7.41 -5.10 19.23
N SER A 262 8.07 -6.24 19.14
CA SER A 262 8.24 -6.98 17.90
C SER A 262 7.48 -8.29 17.94
N PHE A 263 6.62 -8.51 16.94
CA PHE A 263 5.84 -9.73 16.80
C PHE A 263 6.73 -10.98 16.81
N ILE A 264 7.88 -10.91 16.16
CA ILE A 264 8.83 -12.03 16.08
C ILE A 264 9.49 -12.27 17.44
N ASN A 265 9.98 -11.21 18.10
CA ASN A 265 10.72 -11.34 19.35
C ASN A 265 9.79 -11.71 20.52
N MET A 266 8.60 -11.11 20.60
CA MET A 266 7.55 -11.51 21.53
C MET A 266 7.12 -12.95 21.28
N GLY A 267 6.90 -13.34 20.02
CA GLY A 267 6.61 -14.73 19.68
C GLY A 267 7.72 -15.70 20.13
N ARG A 268 9.00 -15.38 19.88
CA ARG A 268 10.15 -16.21 20.33
C ARG A 268 10.24 -16.29 21.85
N ALA A 269 10.05 -15.18 22.55
CA ALA A 269 10.06 -15.13 24.00
C ALA A 269 8.92 -15.96 24.62
N LEU A 270 7.72 -15.87 24.06
CA LEU A 270 6.58 -16.68 24.50
C LEU A 270 6.76 -18.17 24.21
N VAL A 271 7.31 -18.53 23.05
CA VAL A 271 7.70 -19.93 22.76
C VAL A 271 8.73 -20.42 23.79
N ASN A 272 9.73 -19.61 24.15
CA ASN A 272 10.71 -19.98 25.18
C ASN A 272 10.07 -20.15 26.57
N MET A 273 9.10 -19.32 26.93
CA MET A 273 8.36 -19.46 28.20
C MET A 273 7.60 -20.80 28.24
N VAL A 274 6.88 -21.10 27.16
CA VAL A 274 6.07 -22.31 27.03
C VAL A 274 6.93 -23.56 26.90
N SER A 275 8.06 -23.49 26.20
CA SER A 275 9.04 -24.57 26.14
C SER A 275 9.58 -24.90 27.53
N ASN A 276 9.97 -23.89 28.32
CA ASN A 276 10.42 -24.08 29.69
C ASN A 276 9.33 -24.69 30.59
N ALA A 277 8.07 -24.29 30.40
CA ALA A 277 6.93 -24.87 31.11
C ALA A 277 6.76 -26.36 30.76
N LEU A 278 6.77 -26.71 29.47
CA LEU A 278 6.65 -28.10 29.00
C LEU A 278 7.80 -28.98 29.49
N ASP A 279 9.03 -28.46 29.49
CA ASP A 279 10.18 -29.17 30.07
C ASP A 279 10.01 -29.39 31.58
N ALA A 280 9.60 -28.35 32.32
CA ALA A 280 9.38 -28.43 33.75
C ALA A 280 8.24 -29.38 34.12
N ILE A 281 7.24 -29.53 33.26
CA ILE A 281 6.15 -30.50 33.37
C ILE A 281 6.66 -31.91 33.08
N ALA A 282 7.47 -32.11 32.04
CA ALA A 282 8.00 -33.42 31.67
C ALA A 282 8.87 -34.03 32.78
N ASP A 283 9.54 -33.20 33.58
CA ASP A 283 10.29 -33.62 34.77
C ASP A 283 9.39 -34.02 35.97
N THR A 284 8.06 -33.93 35.83
CA THR A 284 7.08 -34.32 36.85
C THR A 284 6.28 -35.54 36.43
N GLN A 285 5.85 -36.35 37.41
CA GLN A 285 5.01 -37.54 37.20
C GLN A 285 3.51 -37.23 37.25
N ARG A 286 3.09 -36.01 36.88
CA ARG A 286 1.69 -35.55 36.95
C ARG A 286 1.18 -35.05 35.60
N GLN A 287 -0.14 -34.96 35.45
CA GLN A 287 -0.75 -34.37 34.27
C GLN A 287 -0.33 -32.91 34.13
N GLY A 288 0.25 -32.55 32.97
CA GLY A 288 0.68 -31.21 32.68
C GLY A 288 -0.49 -30.25 32.47
N ILE A 289 -0.39 -29.05 33.03
CA ILE A 289 -1.36 -27.96 32.87
C ILE A 289 -0.59 -26.68 32.62
N ILE A 290 -0.92 -26.00 31.53
CA ILE A 290 -0.48 -24.63 31.26
C ILE A 290 -1.72 -23.73 31.22
N ARG A 291 -1.71 -22.66 32.01
CA ARG A 291 -2.74 -21.62 31.99
C ARG A 291 -2.16 -20.33 31.42
N ILE A 292 -2.79 -19.79 30.38
CA ILE A 292 -2.43 -18.50 29.80
C ILE A 292 -3.60 -17.53 30.00
N SER A 293 -3.36 -16.49 30.77
CA SER A 293 -4.35 -15.43 31.04
C SER A 293 -3.89 -14.12 30.39
N LEU A 294 -4.79 -13.50 29.62
CA LEU A 294 -4.56 -12.20 28.99
C LEU A 294 -5.67 -11.25 29.39
N TYR A 295 -5.34 -10.21 30.16
CA TYR A 295 -6.34 -9.28 30.69
C TYR A 295 -5.81 -7.85 30.75
N ARG A 296 -6.73 -6.90 30.88
CA ARG A 296 -6.43 -5.47 30.92
C ARG A 296 -6.74 -4.91 32.31
N ILE A 297 -5.83 -4.12 32.86
CA ILE A 297 -6.09 -3.27 34.03
C ILE A 297 -5.62 -1.85 33.71
N LYS A 298 -6.56 -0.89 33.66
CA LYS A 298 -6.30 0.52 33.30
C LYS A 298 -5.55 0.64 31.96
N ASP A 299 -4.31 1.11 31.99
CA ASP A 299 -3.45 1.39 30.84
C ASP A 299 -2.41 0.30 30.59
N PHE A 300 -2.54 -0.85 31.25
CA PHE A 300 -1.62 -1.97 31.11
C PHE A 300 -2.35 -3.22 30.62
N ILE A 301 -1.65 -3.96 29.75
CA ILE A 301 -1.99 -5.33 29.37
C ILE A 301 -1.14 -6.28 30.21
N TYR A 302 -1.80 -7.26 30.81
CA TYR A 302 -1.17 -8.29 31.61
C TYR A 302 -1.26 -9.63 30.88
N LEU A 303 -0.11 -10.27 30.72
CA LEU A 303 0.01 -11.63 30.24
C LEU A 303 0.57 -12.49 31.37
N GLU A 304 -0.17 -13.52 31.76
CA GLU A 304 0.25 -14.51 32.76
C GLU A 304 0.35 -15.88 32.09
N VAL A 305 1.50 -16.54 32.29
CA VAL A 305 1.76 -17.91 31.85
C VAL A 305 2.11 -18.73 33.09
N GLU A 306 1.23 -19.63 33.48
CA GLU A 306 1.37 -20.49 34.64
C GLU A 306 1.52 -21.95 34.20
N ASP A 307 2.47 -22.66 34.82
CA ASP A 307 2.67 -24.08 34.66
C ASP A 307 2.57 -24.81 36.01
N ASN A 308 2.16 -26.07 35.97
CA ASN A 308 2.29 -26.99 37.08
C ASN A 308 3.54 -27.88 36.94
N GLY A 309 4.67 -27.34 36.51
CA GLY A 309 5.94 -28.04 36.45
C GLY A 309 6.61 -28.21 37.82
N GLN A 310 7.84 -28.71 37.86
CA GLN A 310 8.60 -28.94 39.10
C GLN A 310 8.85 -27.69 39.95
N GLY A 311 8.68 -26.47 39.39
CA GLY A 311 8.96 -25.21 40.06
C GLY A 311 10.45 -24.97 40.37
N MET A 312 10.74 -23.87 41.03
CA MET A 312 12.10 -23.42 41.34
C MET A 312 12.30 -23.19 42.84
N ALA A 313 13.52 -23.44 43.32
CA ALA A 313 13.94 -23.14 44.69
C ALA A 313 14.08 -21.62 44.90
N LYS A 314 13.84 -21.15 46.12
CA LYS A 314 13.78 -19.69 46.42
C LYS A 314 15.09 -18.97 46.10
N GLU A 315 16.21 -19.65 46.24
CA GLU A 315 17.55 -19.13 45.97
C GLU A 315 17.71 -18.75 44.49
N LYS A 316 17.03 -19.47 43.58
CA LYS A 316 17.05 -19.19 42.14
C LYS A 316 16.25 -17.95 41.76
N LEU A 317 15.27 -17.57 42.59
CA LEU A 317 14.41 -16.40 42.38
C LEU A 317 15.02 -15.10 42.91
N LEU A 318 16.13 -15.18 43.65
CA LEU A 318 16.83 -14.00 44.16
C LEU A 318 17.29 -13.11 42.99
N LYS A 319 16.87 -11.84 43.04
CA LYS A 319 17.16 -10.84 42.02
C LYS A 319 18.49 -10.15 42.30
N ASN A 320 19.24 -9.85 41.25
CA ASN A 320 20.42 -8.98 41.33
C ASN A 320 20.02 -7.49 41.40
N SER A 321 21.00 -6.59 41.40
CA SER A 321 20.82 -5.13 41.43
C SER A 321 20.03 -4.57 40.24
N GLU A 322 19.89 -5.33 39.15
CA GLU A 322 19.16 -4.96 37.93
C GLU A 322 17.75 -5.59 37.88
N GLY A 323 17.33 -6.28 38.95
CA GLY A 323 16.02 -6.93 39.04
C GLY A 323 15.92 -8.28 38.33
N ILE A 324 17.04 -8.85 37.86
CA ILE A 324 17.10 -10.11 37.12
C ILE A 324 17.32 -11.29 38.10
N PRO A 325 16.46 -12.33 38.10
CA PRO A 325 16.63 -13.52 38.93
C PRO A 325 17.88 -14.35 38.60
N ALA A 326 18.43 -15.05 39.60
CA ALA A 326 19.65 -15.85 39.48
C ALA A 326 19.58 -17.03 38.49
N PHE A 327 18.38 -17.46 38.09
CA PHE A 327 18.20 -18.52 37.08
C PHE A 327 18.37 -18.03 35.64
N VAL A 328 18.28 -16.72 35.37
CA VAL A 328 18.33 -16.18 34.00
C VAL A 328 19.72 -16.35 33.40
N GLY A 329 19.79 -16.92 32.19
CA GLY A 329 21.06 -17.21 31.53
C GLY A 329 21.77 -18.46 32.02
N ARG A 330 21.15 -19.24 32.92
CA ARG A 330 21.70 -20.51 33.43
C ARG A 330 20.80 -21.67 32.99
N THR A 331 21.42 -22.78 32.57
CA THR A 331 20.70 -24.01 32.24
C THR A 331 20.95 -25.05 33.33
N THR A 332 19.90 -25.80 33.67
CA THR A 332 20.00 -27.00 34.53
C THR A 332 20.06 -28.28 33.71
N LYS A 333 20.01 -28.20 32.38
CA LYS A 333 20.01 -29.37 31.48
C LYS A 333 21.45 -29.83 31.24
N GLY A 334 21.83 -30.96 31.84
CA GLY A 334 23.15 -31.57 31.63
C GLY A 334 23.41 -31.87 30.14
N ASN A 335 24.61 -31.52 29.66
CA ASN A 335 25.19 -31.87 28.36
C ASN A 335 24.41 -31.51 27.07
N LYS A 336 23.39 -30.65 27.11
CA LYS A 336 22.85 -30.03 25.89
C LYS A 336 23.40 -28.60 25.76
N THR A 337 24.17 -28.36 24.70
CA THR A 337 24.70 -27.06 24.26
C THR A 337 23.55 -26.11 23.90
N GLY A 338 22.91 -25.58 24.91
CA GLY A 338 21.90 -24.54 24.82
C GLY A 338 22.09 -23.69 26.06
N GLU A 339 22.96 -22.69 25.95
CA GLU A 339 23.16 -21.66 26.98
C GLU A 339 21.79 -21.11 27.42
N GLY A 340 21.66 -20.52 28.60
CA GLY A 340 20.38 -19.94 29.08
C GLY A 340 19.81 -18.79 28.23
N LEU A 341 20.15 -18.73 26.94
CA LEU A 341 19.60 -17.94 25.84
C LEU A 341 18.08 -17.85 25.89
N GLY A 342 17.36 -18.93 26.21
CA GLY A 342 15.89 -18.91 26.26
C GLY A 342 15.35 -17.93 27.30
N THR A 343 15.87 -17.98 28.53
CA THR A 343 15.49 -17.06 29.60
C THR A 343 16.07 -15.66 29.39
N ARG A 344 17.29 -15.53 28.84
CA ARG A 344 17.84 -14.23 28.43
C ARG A 344 16.97 -13.54 27.37
N GLN A 345 16.48 -14.31 26.39
CA GLN A 345 15.60 -13.81 25.34
C GLN A 345 14.27 -13.30 25.90
N ILE A 346 13.73 -13.97 26.92
CA ILE A 346 12.50 -13.52 27.59
C ILE A 346 12.73 -12.16 28.25
N PHE A 347 13.79 -12.04 29.05
CA PHE A 347 14.11 -10.81 29.77
C PHE A 347 14.56 -9.67 28.84
N SER A 348 15.25 -9.97 27.74
CA SER A 348 15.61 -8.96 26.73
C SER A 348 14.40 -8.46 25.95
N THR A 349 13.40 -9.33 25.70
CA THR A 349 12.22 -8.98 24.91
C THR A 349 11.21 -8.13 25.69
N PHE A 350 10.93 -8.49 26.95
CA PHE A 350 9.91 -7.80 27.74
C PHE A 350 10.49 -6.78 28.73
N GLY A 351 11.79 -6.86 29.04
CA GLY A 351 12.45 -6.01 30.03
C GLY A 351 12.27 -6.51 31.47
N ALA A 352 13.35 -6.51 32.26
CA ALA A 352 13.34 -7.06 33.63
C ALA A 352 12.34 -6.37 34.57
N GLY A 353 12.07 -5.08 34.38
CA GLY A 353 11.09 -4.31 35.17
C GLY A 353 9.63 -4.68 34.90
N ASN A 354 9.35 -5.34 33.77
CA ASN A 354 8.00 -5.73 33.35
C ASN A 354 7.68 -7.19 33.69
N ILE A 355 8.66 -7.96 34.15
CA ILE A 355 8.52 -9.40 34.43
C ILE A 355 8.54 -9.63 35.95
N GLU A 356 7.49 -10.30 36.42
CA GLU A 356 7.42 -10.89 37.74
C GLU A 356 7.35 -12.41 37.61
N VAL A 357 8.18 -13.12 38.36
CA VAL A 357 8.21 -14.59 38.36
C VAL A 357 7.99 -15.07 39.78
N THR A 358 6.93 -15.85 39.97
CA THR A 358 6.66 -16.56 41.22
C THR A 358 6.78 -18.05 40.97
N SER A 359 7.46 -18.77 41.86
CA SER A 359 7.65 -20.21 41.71
C SER A 359 7.81 -20.86 43.06
N GLN A 360 7.28 -22.08 43.20
CA GLN A 360 7.46 -22.90 44.38
C GLN A 360 7.84 -24.32 43.95
N LEU A 361 8.94 -24.82 44.50
CA LEU A 361 9.41 -26.18 44.29
C LEU A 361 8.28 -27.20 44.57
N GLY A 362 8.04 -28.10 43.63
CA GLY A 362 6.98 -29.11 43.63
C GLY A 362 5.58 -28.60 43.25
N LYS A 363 5.38 -27.28 43.07
CA LYS A 363 4.07 -26.71 42.73
C LYS A 363 3.99 -26.19 41.31
N GLY A 364 4.96 -25.42 40.83
CA GLY A 364 4.92 -24.83 39.49
C GLY A 364 5.56 -23.45 39.44
N THR A 365 5.47 -22.81 38.28
CA THR A 365 5.97 -21.46 38.03
C THR A 365 4.91 -20.60 37.35
N THR A 366 4.84 -19.32 37.73
CA THR A 366 4.01 -18.32 37.09
C THR A 366 4.88 -17.15 36.63
N TRP A 367 4.78 -16.85 35.35
CA TRP A 367 5.35 -15.67 34.72
C TRP A 367 4.26 -14.64 34.53
N LYS A 368 4.46 -13.43 35.06
CA LYS A 368 3.56 -12.30 34.90
C LYS A 368 4.29 -11.18 34.18
N ILE A 369 3.77 -10.81 33.01
CA ILE A 369 4.33 -9.75 32.17
C ILE A 369 3.35 -8.58 32.15
N LYS A 370 3.84 -7.40 32.54
CA LYS A 370 3.09 -6.15 32.53
C LYS A 370 3.61 -5.27 31.40
N LEU A 371 2.77 -4.97 30.42
CA LEU A 371 3.13 -4.12 29.28
C LEU A 371 2.22 -2.91 29.19
N GLU A 372 2.80 -1.76 28.85
CA GLU A 372 2.03 -0.56 28.56
C GLU A 372 1.15 -0.78 27.33
N LYS A 373 -0.13 -0.45 27.47
CA LYS A 373 -1.03 -0.42 26.32
C LYS A 373 -0.63 0.75 25.44
N VAL A 374 -0.55 0.53 24.13
CA VAL A 374 -0.23 1.63 23.22
C VAL A 374 -1.38 2.64 23.19
N SER A 375 -1.11 3.87 23.63
CA SER A 375 -1.96 5.05 23.43
C SER A 375 -1.52 5.78 22.16
N GLY A 376 -1.83 5.24 20.98
CA GLY A 376 -1.47 5.89 19.71
C GLY A 376 -1.35 4.93 18.53
N PHE A 377 -1.97 5.29 17.40
CA PHE A 377 -1.91 4.56 16.15
C PHE A 377 -0.55 4.79 15.45
N ALA A 378 0.49 4.02 15.79
CA ALA A 378 1.67 3.92 14.91
C ALA A 378 1.24 3.16 13.64
N ASN A 379 1.39 3.81 12.48
CA ASN A 379 0.75 3.36 11.25
C ASN A 379 1.53 2.20 10.60
N LYS A 380 0.89 1.04 10.42
CA LYS A 380 1.45 -0.17 9.78
C LYS A 380 2.13 0.12 8.43
N TRP A 381 1.77 1.20 7.73
CA TRP A 381 2.40 1.58 6.46
C TRP A 381 3.84 2.07 6.62
N TYR A 382 4.14 2.89 7.64
CA TYR A 382 5.43 3.57 7.78
C TYR A 382 6.56 2.57 7.95
N VAL A 383 6.32 1.60 8.84
CA VAL A 383 7.18 0.44 9.10
C VAL A 383 7.46 -0.36 7.84
N ARG A 384 6.43 -0.61 7.03
CA ARG A 384 6.55 -1.37 5.78
C ARG A 384 7.44 -0.63 4.77
N MET A 385 7.30 0.69 4.68
CA MET A 385 8.07 1.49 3.73
C MET A 385 9.51 1.66 4.15
N ASP A 386 9.78 1.92 5.43
CA ASP A 386 11.15 1.98 5.95
C ASP A 386 11.91 0.66 5.68
N ARG A 387 11.26 -0.49 5.93
CA ARG A 387 11.83 -1.80 5.60
C ARG A 387 12.15 -1.94 4.11
N ARG A 388 11.21 -1.61 3.21
CA ARG A 388 11.40 -1.73 1.76
C ARG A 388 12.55 -0.85 1.26
N LEU A 389 12.71 0.36 1.79
CA LEU A 389 13.82 1.23 1.41
C LEU A 389 15.17 0.65 1.85
N ASN A 390 15.23 0.10 3.07
CA ASN A 390 16.44 -0.53 3.57
C ASN A 390 16.80 -1.81 2.78
N GLU A 391 15.81 -2.57 2.32
CA GLU A 391 16.03 -3.67 1.37
C GLU A 391 16.66 -3.17 0.06
N PHE A 392 16.22 -2.02 -0.48
CA PHE A 392 16.85 -1.43 -1.67
C PHE A 392 18.27 -0.95 -1.40
N LYS A 393 18.52 -0.29 -0.26
CA LYS A 393 19.87 0.18 0.15
C LYS A 393 20.91 -0.93 0.16
N VAL A 394 20.53 -2.14 0.54
CA VAL A 394 21.41 -3.32 0.50
C VAL A 394 21.72 -3.74 -0.94
N LEU A 395 20.76 -3.56 -1.85
CA LEU A 395 20.91 -3.87 -3.28
C LEU A 395 21.62 -2.76 -4.08
N TRP A 396 21.69 -1.53 -3.57
CA TRP A 396 22.41 -0.39 -4.20
C TRP A 396 23.92 -0.62 -4.30
N GLU A 397 24.48 -1.43 -3.41
CA GLU A 397 25.91 -1.67 -3.32
C GLU A 397 26.43 -2.72 -4.33
N LYS A 398 25.54 -3.32 -5.13
CA LYS A 398 25.88 -4.25 -6.21
C LYS A 398 25.67 -3.57 -7.57
N PRO A 399 26.74 -3.24 -8.33
CA PRO A 399 26.59 -2.76 -9.69
C PRO A 399 26.52 -3.98 -10.63
N GLU A 400 25.35 -4.31 -11.17
CA GLU A 400 25.17 -5.53 -11.99
C GLU A 400 24.98 -5.30 -13.50
N VAL A 401 25.12 -4.06 -13.98
CA VAL A 401 25.05 -3.79 -15.43
C VAL A 401 26.35 -3.15 -15.91
N TYR A 402 27.02 -3.79 -16.84
CA TYR A 402 28.18 -3.29 -17.58
C TYR A 402 28.01 -3.68 -19.06
N GLU A 403 28.76 -3.03 -19.94
CA GLU A 403 28.70 -3.32 -21.38
C GLU A 403 29.15 -4.77 -21.64
N GLY A 404 28.26 -5.60 -22.21
CA GLY A 404 28.49 -7.05 -22.37
C GLY A 404 27.97 -7.94 -21.23
N ALA A 405 27.20 -7.40 -20.27
CA ALA A 405 26.50 -8.21 -19.27
C ALA A 405 25.50 -9.20 -19.92
N ASP A 406 25.30 -10.36 -19.29
CA ASP A 406 24.36 -11.35 -19.80
C ASP A 406 22.90 -10.84 -19.74
N ARG A 407 22.04 -11.44 -20.57
CA ARG A 407 20.63 -11.08 -20.68
C ARG A 407 19.89 -11.16 -19.33
N ASN A 408 20.26 -12.10 -18.46
CA ASN A 408 19.60 -12.32 -17.18
C ASN A 408 19.95 -11.21 -16.17
N ALA A 409 21.20 -10.74 -16.14
CA ALA A 409 21.66 -9.63 -15.32
C ALA A 409 20.99 -8.31 -15.72
N ILE A 410 20.82 -8.08 -17.03
CA ILE A 410 20.09 -6.92 -17.55
C ILE A 410 18.61 -6.99 -17.15
N ILE A 411 17.96 -8.15 -17.32
CA ILE A 411 16.57 -8.35 -16.89
C ILE A 411 16.45 -8.14 -15.37
N ALA A 412 17.30 -8.74 -14.55
CA ALA A 412 17.28 -8.57 -13.10
C ALA A 412 17.39 -7.09 -12.70
N SER A 413 18.23 -6.34 -13.40
CA SER A 413 18.42 -4.90 -13.17
C SER A 413 17.20 -4.06 -13.56
N ILE A 414 16.54 -4.40 -14.67
CA ILE A 414 15.23 -3.80 -15.06
C ILE A 414 14.19 -4.05 -13.96
N TRP A 415 14.12 -5.27 -13.45
CA TRP A 415 13.17 -5.65 -12.40
C TRP A 415 13.43 -4.91 -11.09
N GLN A 416 14.71 -4.78 -10.69
CA GLN A 416 15.10 -3.98 -9.52
C GLN A 416 14.73 -2.50 -9.69
N LEU A 417 15.01 -1.92 -10.88
CA LEU A 417 14.64 -0.54 -11.19
C LEU A 417 13.13 -0.32 -11.05
N ARG A 418 12.29 -1.22 -11.58
CA ARG A 418 10.83 -1.09 -11.42
C ARG A 418 10.38 -1.20 -9.97
N LYS A 419 10.98 -2.07 -9.15
CA LYS A 419 10.62 -2.14 -7.72
C LYS A 419 10.88 -0.81 -7.00
N MET A 420 11.95 -0.11 -7.37
CA MET A 420 12.27 1.21 -6.82
C MET A 420 11.29 2.27 -7.30
N GLU A 421 10.90 2.26 -8.58
CA GLU A 421 9.87 3.17 -9.08
C GLU A 421 8.51 2.93 -8.42
N ILE A 422 8.08 1.68 -8.29
CA ILE A 422 6.82 1.35 -7.58
C ILE A 422 6.89 1.81 -6.12
N PHE A 423 8.04 1.66 -5.47
CA PHE A 423 8.22 2.21 -4.13
C PHE A 423 8.15 3.74 -4.09
N LEU A 424 8.79 4.42 -5.07
CA LEU A 424 8.68 5.87 -5.22
C LEU A 424 7.20 6.26 -5.39
N PHE A 425 6.42 5.48 -6.14
CA PHE A 425 5.00 5.73 -6.31
C PHE A 425 4.25 5.68 -4.98
N ASP A 426 4.43 4.60 -4.24
CA ASP A 426 3.83 4.38 -2.92
C ASP A 426 4.24 5.48 -1.92
N LEU A 427 5.51 5.91 -1.98
CA LEU A 427 6.05 6.96 -1.12
C LEU A 427 5.42 8.32 -1.42
N ILE A 428 5.35 8.69 -2.71
CA ILE A 428 4.75 9.96 -3.13
C ILE A 428 3.29 10.04 -2.69
N LEU A 429 2.54 8.94 -2.74
CA LEU A 429 1.15 8.90 -2.27
C LEU A 429 1.03 9.36 -0.80
N LYS A 430 2.06 9.22 0.03
CA LYS A 430 2.04 9.66 1.43
C LYS A 430 2.26 11.17 1.60
N PHE A 431 2.83 11.84 0.60
CA PHE A 431 2.87 13.30 0.58
C PHE A 431 1.51 13.93 0.28
N SER A 432 0.51 13.15 -0.18
CA SER A 432 -0.85 13.63 -0.47
C SER A 432 -1.52 14.36 0.70
N LYS A 433 -1.12 14.06 1.93
CA LYS A 433 -1.64 14.72 3.14
C LYS A 433 -1.37 16.23 3.15
N PHE A 434 -0.27 16.66 2.53
CA PHE A 434 0.16 18.06 2.56
C PHE A 434 0.47 18.66 1.19
N HIS A 435 0.73 17.84 0.18
CA HIS A 435 1.12 18.28 -1.16
C HIS A 435 0.26 17.65 -2.22
N ASN A 436 0.23 18.34 -3.35
CA ASN A 436 -0.17 17.73 -4.59
C ASN A 436 0.86 16.67 -5.01
N ILE A 437 0.47 15.39 -4.93
CA ILE A 437 1.31 14.24 -5.31
C ILE A 437 1.83 14.33 -6.73
N ARG A 438 1.15 15.04 -7.63
CA ARG A 438 1.61 15.24 -9.01
C ARG A 438 2.76 16.23 -9.09
N ASN A 439 2.76 17.27 -8.24
CA ASN A 439 3.90 18.19 -8.18
C ASN A 439 5.11 17.46 -7.61
N VAL A 440 4.92 16.69 -6.53
CA VAL A 440 5.98 15.86 -5.96
C VAL A 440 6.50 14.85 -6.99
N TYR A 441 5.61 14.19 -7.75
CA TYR A 441 5.98 13.28 -8.82
C TYR A 441 6.67 13.99 -9.98
N ARG A 442 6.18 15.14 -10.45
CA ARG A 442 6.81 15.94 -11.52
C ARG A 442 8.19 16.43 -11.11
N THR A 443 8.38 16.81 -9.86
CA THR A 443 9.69 17.20 -9.33
C THR A 443 10.65 16.02 -9.35
N ALA A 444 10.24 14.86 -8.83
CA ALA A 444 11.04 13.63 -8.87
C ALA A 444 11.33 13.17 -10.31
N LEU A 445 10.31 13.17 -11.18
CA LEU A 445 10.41 12.77 -12.58
C LEU A 445 11.32 13.73 -13.38
N SER A 446 11.18 15.04 -13.19
CA SER A 446 12.04 16.04 -13.83
C SER A 446 13.50 15.83 -13.48
N TYR A 447 13.79 15.48 -12.23
CA TYR A 447 15.15 15.10 -11.83
C TYR A 447 15.59 13.80 -12.51
N ILE A 448 14.78 12.73 -12.43
CA ILE A 448 15.09 11.42 -13.02
C ILE A 448 15.39 11.53 -14.53
N GLU A 449 14.57 12.29 -15.26
CA GLU A 449 14.73 12.53 -16.71
C GLU A 449 15.83 13.57 -17.04
N GLY A 450 16.45 14.20 -16.04
CA GLY A 450 17.59 15.12 -16.21
C GLY A 450 17.22 16.59 -16.48
N ALA A 451 15.95 16.96 -16.40
CA ALA A 451 15.48 18.34 -16.54
C ALA A 451 15.68 19.19 -15.26
N LEU A 452 15.85 18.55 -14.09
CA LEU A 452 16.10 19.22 -12.81
C LEU A 452 17.45 18.76 -12.22
N SER A 453 18.26 19.70 -11.70
CA SER A 453 19.52 19.38 -11.03
C SER A 453 19.29 18.77 -9.64
N LEU A 454 20.33 18.13 -9.06
CA LEU A 454 20.23 17.59 -7.70
C LEU A 454 19.97 18.70 -6.67
N GLU A 455 20.69 19.81 -6.76
CA GLU A 455 20.48 20.98 -5.88
C GLU A 455 19.06 21.54 -6.01
N GLY A 456 18.51 21.55 -7.23
CA GLY A 456 17.11 21.92 -7.49
C GLY A 456 16.12 20.96 -6.83
N LEU A 457 16.36 19.65 -6.92
CA LEU A 457 15.54 18.64 -6.27
C LEU A 457 15.58 18.79 -4.74
N GLU A 458 16.76 18.96 -4.15
CA GLU A 458 16.93 19.14 -2.70
C GLU A 458 16.18 20.38 -2.19
N LYS A 459 16.27 21.49 -2.92
CA LYS A 459 15.54 22.72 -2.60
C LYS A 459 14.03 22.50 -2.60
N GLU A 460 13.48 21.89 -3.65
CA GLU A 460 12.04 21.61 -3.77
C GLU A 460 11.56 20.64 -2.68
N VAL A 461 12.32 19.58 -2.39
CA VAL A 461 11.93 18.58 -1.38
C VAL A 461 12.04 19.13 0.04
N SER A 462 12.99 20.03 0.33
CA SER A 462 13.19 20.59 1.67
C SER A 462 11.95 21.31 2.22
N VAL A 463 11.20 22.00 1.35
CA VAL A 463 10.00 22.77 1.70
C VAL A 463 8.75 21.91 1.83
N TYR A 464 8.79 20.64 1.44
CA TYR A 464 7.64 19.75 1.59
C TYR A 464 7.33 19.51 3.08
N ARG A 465 6.08 19.64 3.48
CA ARG A 465 5.53 19.07 4.73
C ARG A 465 5.23 17.58 4.58
N CYS A 466 5.53 16.76 5.59
CA CYS A 466 5.25 15.32 5.57
C CYS A 466 4.88 14.81 6.96
N GLU A 467 4.29 13.61 7.04
CA GLU A 467 3.87 13.04 8.32
C GLU A 467 5.06 12.57 9.16
N TYR A 468 6.12 12.14 8.48
CA TYR A 468 7.38 11.72 9.06
C TYR A 468 8.54 12.35 8.28
N GLU A 469 9.44 13.05 8.95
CA GLU A 469 10.49 13.84 8.30
C GLU A 469 11.41 12.99 7.39
N ASN A 470 11.63 11.72 7.75
CA ASN A 470 12.40 10.76 6.96
C ASN A 470 11.85 10.55 5.54
N MET A 471 10.57 10.81 5.29
CA MET A 471 9.98 10.65 3.95
C MET A 471 10.65 11.55 2.91
N LYS A 472 11.10 12.75 3.30
CA LYS A 472 11.84 13.65 2.39
C LYS A 472 13.16 13.03 1.97
N THR A 473 13.91 12.49 2.94
CA THR A 473 15.16 11.79 2.71
C THR A 473 14.94 10.59 1.79
N TRP A 474 13.89 9.80 2.05
CA TRP A 474 13.55 8.66 1.22
C TRP A 474 13.22 9.06 -0.23
N LEU A 475 12.52 10.17 -0.42
CA LEU A 475 12.16 10.70 -1.74
C LEU A 475 13.42 11.12 -2.53
N LEU A 476 14.37 11.78 -1.86
CA LEU A 476 15.64 12.17 -2.46
C LEU A 476 16.48 10.95 -2.85
N GLU A 477 16.74 10.06 -1.89
CA GLU A 477 17.60 8.89 -2.08
C GLU A 477 17.07 7.97 -3.18
N ILE A 478 15.76 7.68 -3.18
CA ILE A 478 15.19 6.78 -4.19
C ILE A 478 15.19 7.43 -5.58
N SER A 479 14.98 8.75 -5.68
CA SER A 479 14.99 9.45 -6.98
C SER A 479 16.40 9.48 -7.58
N GLN A 480 17.43 9.71 -6.75
CA GLN A 480 18.85 9.62 -7.13
C GLN A 480 19.19 8.22 -7.67
N GLU A 481 18.81 7.17 -6.95
CA GLU A 481 19.14 5.82 -7.36
C GLU A 481 18.39 5.40 -8.64
N ILE A 482 17.10 5.71 -8.75
CA ILE A 482 16.31 5.44 -9.96
C ILE A 482 16.99 6.09 -11.17
N LYS A 483 17.41 7.36 -11.04
CA LYS A 483 18.13 8.06 -12.10
C LYS A 483 19.43 7.35 -12.47
N ALA A 484 20.30 7.09 -11.50
CA ALA A 484 21.60 6.49 -11.74
C ALA A 484 21.49 5.13 -12.45
N ARG A 485 20.52 4.30 -12.04
CA ARG A 485 20.28 2.98 -12.65
C ARG A 485 19.64 3.08 -14.02
N LYS A 486 18.69 4.00 -14.22
CA LYS A 486 18.07 4.25 -15.52
C LYS A 486 19.12 4.71 -16.53
N ASP A 487 19.96 5.67 -16.17
CA ASP A 487 21.03 6.19 -17.02
C ASP A 487 22.01 5.07 -17.41
N LYS A 488 22.38 4.20 -16.46
CA LYS A 488 23.26 3.05 -16.72
C LYS A 488 22.61 2.01 -17.63
N LEU A 489 21.33 1.69 -17.42
CA LEU A 489 20.59 0.76 -18.27
C LEU A 489 20.46 1.29 -19.70
N ASN A 490 20.20 2.60 -19.87
CA ASN A 490 20.11 3.24 -21.19
C ASN A 490 21.45 3.25 -21.95
N GLN A 491 22.59 3.24 -21.25
CA GLN A 491 23.91 3.12 -21.88
C GLN A 491 24.21 1.70 -22.40
N VAL A 492 23.69 0.69 -21.71
CA VAL A 492 23.98 -0.73 -22.00
C VAL A 492 22.95 -1.34 -22.95
N ILE A 493 21.68 -0.93 -22.84
CA ILE A 493 20.59 -1.39 -23.71
C ILE A 493 20.58 -0.51 -24.96
N LYS A 494 21.26 -1.00 -26.02
CA LYS A 494 21.34 -0.31 -27.31
C LYS A 494 20.26 -0.77 -28.32
N ASP A 495 19.65 -1.93 -28.08
CA ASP A 495 18.66 -2.57 -28.96
C ASP A 495 17.27 -2.74 -28.33
N ASN A 496 16.26 -2.93 -29.19
CA ASN A 496 14.86 -3.12 -28.81
C ASN A 496 14.57 -4.36 -27.96
N ASP A 497 15.52 -5.29 -27.85
CA ASP A 497 15.38 -6.62 -27.24
C ASP A 497 14.89 -6.60 -25.78
N TYR A 498 15.14 -5.50 -25.06
CA TYR A 498 14.78 -5.37 -23.66
C TYR A 498 13.53 -4.52 -23.41
N ARG A 499 12.96 -3.86 -24.43
CA ARG A 499 11.75 -3.03 -24.29
C ARG A 499 10.57 -3.83 -23.76
N GLY A 500 10.46 -5.08 -24.20
CA GLY A 500 9.49 -6.04 -23.67
C GLY A 500 9.63 -6.32 -22.19
N ALA A 501 10.87 -6.56 -21.73
CA ALA A 501 11.16 -6.80 -20.32
C ALA A 501 10.85 -5.55 -19.47
N MET A 502 11.19 -4.35 -19.98
CA MET A 502 10.85 -3.09 -19.32
C MET A 502 9.34 -2.92 -19.18
N PHE A 503 8.58 -3.12 -20.25
CA PHE A 503 7.12 -2.99 -20.21
C PHE A 503 6.49 -4.01 -19.27
N LYS A 504 6.88 -5.30 -19.39
CA LYS A 504 6.40 -6.41 -18.52
C LYS A 504 6.71 -6.22 -17.04
N SER A 505 7.85 -5.62 -16.73
CA SER A 505 8.29 -5.47 -15.34
C SER A 505 7.38 -4.55 -14.50
N TYR A 506 6.51 -3.74 -15.13
CA TYR A 506 5.45 -3.00 -14.43
C TYR A 506 4.30 -3.88 -13.90
N GLY A 507 4.15 -5.11 -14.41
CA GLY A 507 3.22 -6.12 -13.87
C GLY A 507 3.55 -6.53 -12.42
N GLN A 508 4.71 -6.12 -11.87
CA GLN A 508 5.04 -6.25 -10.45
C GLN A 508 4.13 -5.40 -9.55
N ALA A 509 3.47 -4.37 -10.09
CA ALA A 509 2.56 -3.49 -9.37
C ALA A 509 1.13 -4.08 -9.36
N TYR A 510 0.96 -5.26 -8.76
CA TYR A 510 -0.30 -6.02 -8.84
C TYR A 510 -1.54 -5.27 -8.34
N GLU A 511 -1.35 -4.31 -7.42
CA GLU A 511 -2.41 -3.50 -6.80
C GLU A 511 -2.57 -2.12 -7.44
N ASN A 512 -1.73 -1.76 -8.41
CA ASN A 512 -1.73 -0.46 -9.06
C ASN A 512 -2.32 -0.57 -10.47
N ILE A 513 -3.03 0.47 -10.90
CA ILE A 513 -3.41 0.63 -12.30
C ILE A 513 -2.26 1.37 -12.96
N ILE A 514 -1.58 0.73 -13.90
CA ILE A 514 -0.48 1.35 -14.63
C ILE A 514 -1.05 2.00 -15.87
N ILE A 515 -0.86 3.32 -15.99
CA ILE A 515 -1.12 4.05 -17.23
C ILE A 515 0.19 4.25 -17.97
N PHE A 516 0.12 4.25 -19.30
CA PHE A 516 1.28 4.48 -20.13
C PHE A 516 0.93 5.28 -21.39
N THR A 517 1.93 6.00 -21.90
CA THR A 517 1.93 6.55 -23.26
C THR A 517 3.06 5.89 -24.03
N MET A 518 2.77 5.46 -25.26
CA MET A 518 3.71 4.74 -26.10
C MET A 518 3.73 5.32 -27.51
N ASP A 519 4.93 5.41 -28.08
CA ASP A 519 5.14 5.64 -29.50
C ASP A 519 4.97 4.31 -30.26
N PRO A 520 3.95 4.16 -31.12
CA PRO A 520 3.69 2.91 -31.82
C PRO A 520 4.75 2.56 -32.88
N GLU A 521 5.61 3.50 -33.30
CA GLU A 521 6.63 3.23 -34.32
C GLU A 521 7.85 2.52 -33.75
N ASN A 522 8.39 3.05 -32.65
CA ASN A 522 9.61 2.51 -32.03
C ASN A 522 9.28 1.67 -30.78
N GLY A 523 8.12 1.84 -30.13
CA GLY A 523 7.76 1.16 -28.88
C GLY A 523 8.38 1.81 -27.64
N ASP A 524 8.91 3.03 -27.75
CA ASP A 524 9.34 3.81 -26.59
C ASP A 524 8.11 4.26 -25.80
N PHE A 525 8.19 4.18 -24.48
CA PHE A 525 7.03 4.44 -23.64
C PHE A 525 7.43 5.08 -22.31
N ARG A 526 6.45 5.71 -21.66
CA ARG A 526 6.53 6.13 -20.25
C ARG A 526 5.30 5.61 -19.53
N ALA A 527 5.51 5.11 -18.32
CA ALA A 527 4.44 4.48 -17.53
C ALA A 527 4.60 4.79 -16.04
N THR A 528 3.47 4.86 -15.35
CA THR A 528 3.43 5.07 -13.89
C THR A 528 2.06 4.67 -13.34
N ASP A 529 1.91 4.73 -12.02
CA ASP A 529 0.61 4.55 -11.37
C ASP A 529 -0.36 5.66 -11.81
N ARG A 530 -1.57 5.27 -12.22
CA ARG A 530 -2.71 6.14 -12.55
C ARG A 530 -2.90 7.25 -11.51
N LYS A 531 -2.72 6.94 -10.22
CA LYS A 531 -2.89 7.90 -9.13
C LYS A 531 -1.89 9.08 -9.20
N LEU A 532 -0.73 8.88 -9.83
CA LEU A 532 0.35 9.87 -9.92
C LEU A 532 0.39 10.62 -11.25
N ALA A 533 -0.18 10.04 -12.30
CA ALA A 533 -0.18 10.59 -13.65
C ALA A 533 -1.56 10.91 -14.21
N GLU A 534 -2.58 11.07 -13.35
CA GLU A 534 -3.86 11.62 -13.75
C GLU A 534 -3.63 13.03 -14.37
N HIS A 535 -3.75 13.11 -15.70
CA HIS A 535 -3.41 14.27 -16.55
C HIS A 535 -1.91 14.61 -16.70
N LEU A 536 -1.00 13.69 -16.38
CA LEU A 536 0.41 13.84 -16.77
C LEU A 536 0.54 13.54 -18.26
N ASP A 537 1.12 14.48 -18.97
CA ASP A 537 1.41 14.34 -20.37
C ASP A 537 2.79 13.74 -20.57
N PHE A 538 2.84 12.52 -21.08
CA PHE A 538 4.10 11.87 -21.41
C PHE A 538 4.62 12.25 -22.80
N ALA A 539 3.80 12.89 -23.65
CA ALA A 539 4.18 13.25 -25.01
C ALA A 539 5.46 14.13 -25.09
N PRO A 540 5.65 15.15 -24.23
CA PRO A 540 6.88 15.95 -24.22
C PRO A 540 8.15 15.12 -23.96
N TYR A 541 8.05 14.04 -23.19
CA TYR A 541 9.19 13.17 -22.87
C TYR A 541 9.49 12.15 -23.97
N LEU A 542 8.57 11.97 -24.92
CA LEU A 542 8.72 11.13 -26.10
C LEU A 542 9.07 11.94 -27.35
N GLY A 543 9.05 13.28 -27.27
CA GLY A 543 9.41 14.17 -28.37
C GLY A 543 8.44 14.15 -29.55
N LYS A 544 7.19 13.72 -29.34
CA LYS A 544 6.13 13.63 -30.35
C LYS A 544 4.83 14.30 -29.87
N GLU A 545 3.97 14.64 -30.81
CA GLU A 545 2.64 15.17 -30.52
C GLU A 545 1.71 14.06 -30.01
N LYS A 546 0.78 14.38 -29.09
CA LYS A 546 -0.17 13.40 -28.53
C LYS A 546 -0.95 12.61 -29.58
N GLU A 547 -1.27 13.27 -30.69
CA GLU A 547 -2.10 12.71 -31.74
C GLU A 547 -1.42 11.57 -32.50
N GLU A 548 -0.09 11.46 -32.39
CA GLU A 548 0.74 10.40 -32.99
C GLU A 548 1.05 9.27 -32.01
N LEU A 549 0.68 9.43 -30.74
CA LEU A 549 0.98 8.51 -29.67
C LEU A 549 -0.26 7.70 -29.27
N LEU A 550 -0.01 6.60 -28.57
CA LEU A 550 -1.05 5.81 -27.94
C LEU A 550 -1.05 6.02 -26.43
N ARG A 551 -2.24 6.02 -25.84
CA ARG A 551 -2.41 5.82 -24.40
C ARG A 551 -2.85 4.41 -24.13
N GLY A 552 -2.50 3.90 -22.97
CA GLY A 552 -3.05 2.64 -22.49
C GLY A 552 -3.03 2.52 -20.98
N GLU A 553 -3.71 1.49 -20.51
CA GLU A 553 -3.67 1.10 -19.11
C GLU A 553 -3.76 -0.41 -18.92
N PHE A 554 -3.21 -0.91 -17.81
CA PHE A 554 -3.38 -2.30 -17.40
C PHE A 554 -3.26 -2.44 -15.88
N ILE A 555 -3.68 -3.60 -15.36
CA ILE A 555 -3.61 -3.95 -13.95
C ILE A 555 -3.23 -5.42 -13.76
N GLY A 556 -2.34 -5.69 -12.81
CA GLY A 556 -1.94 -7.04 -12.43
C GLY A 556 -0.91 -7.69 -13.37
N ASP A 557 -0.82 -9.02 -13.28
CA ASP A 557 0.14 -9.80 -14.08
C ASP A 557 -0.13 -9.66 -15.58
N MET A 558 0.88 -9.23 -16.31
CA MET A 558 0.79 -9.13 -17.77
C MET A 558 0.75 -10.49 -18.46
N ASN A 559 1.17 -11.56 -17.80
CA ASN A 559 1.08 -12.93 -18.33
C ASN A 559 -0.31 -13.55 -18.15
N ASN A 560 -1.20 -12.94 -17.35
CA ASN A 560 -2.59 -13.40 -17.27
C ASN A 560 -3.36 -12.94 -18.52
N HIS A 561 -3.67 -13.85 -19.45
CA HIS A 561 -4.28 -13.50 -20.73
C HIS A 561 -5.71 -12.94 -20.60
N ASP A 562 -6.43 -13.28 -19.53
CA ASP A 562 -7.83 -12.86 -19.32
C ASP A 562 -7.98 -11.41 -18.88
N LYS A 563 -6.92 -10.81 -18.31
CA LYS A 563 -6.91 -9.38 -17.98
C LYS A 563 -6.50 -8.57 -19.21
N PRO A 564 -7.33 -7.66 -19.72
CA PRO A 564 -6.97 -6.89 -20.91
C PRO A 564 -5.88 -5.85 -20.64
N ILE A 565 -5.11 -5.52 -21.67
CA ILE A 565 -4.43 -4.23 -21.77
C ILE A 565 -5.35 -3.32 -22.59
N PHE A 566 -5.65 -2.15 -22.04
CA PHE A 566 -6.45 -1.15 -22.72
C PHE A 566 -5.57 -0.28 -23.60
N LEU A 567 -5.98 -0.04 -24.83
CA LEU A 567 -5.34 0.92 -25.75
C LEU A 567 -6.36 1.95 -26.20
N GLY A 568 -5.90 3.17 -26.42
CA GLY A 568 -6.74 4.23 -26.98
C GLY A 568 -5.95 5.45 -27.40
N VAL A 569 -6.70 6.49 -27.73
CA VAL A 569 -6.20 7.77 -28.26
C VAL A 569 -6.87 8.93 -27.52
N TRP A 570 -6.32 10.14 -27.67
CA TRP A 570 -6.84 11.31 -26.94
C TRP A 570 -8.09 11.91 -27.59
N THR A 571 -8.13 12.01 -28.91
CA THR A 571 -9.24 12.65 -29.63
C THR A 571 -9.62 11.88 -30.89
N VAL A 572 -10.89 11.98 -31.26
CA VAL A 572 -11.44 11.61 -32.57
C VAL A 572 -12.25 12.79 -33.06
N LYS A 573 -11.84 13.37 -34.21
CA LYS A 573 -12.41 14.62 -34.74
C LYS A 573 -13.38 14.41 -35.91
N SER A 574 -13.25 13.31 -36.63
CA SER A 574 -14.05 12.96 -37.80
C SER A 574 -14.02 11.45 -38.02
N HIS A 575 -14.91 10.94 -38.87
CA HIS A 575 -14.88 9.55 -39.33
C HIS A 575 -13.52 9.15 -39.94
N GLU A 576 -12.91 10.02 -40.75
CA GLU A 576 -11.57 9.77 -41.31
C GLU A 576 -10.49 9.71 -40.23
N ASP A 577 -10.56 10.61 -39.24
CA ASP A 577 -9.66 10.62 -38.09
C ASP A 577 -9.83 9.33 -37.26
N LEU A 578 -11.06 8.88 -37.02
CA LEU A 578 -11.36 7.62 -36.33
C LEU A 578 -10.68 6.42 -36.99
N ILE A 579 -10.77 6.30 -38.32
CA ILE A 579 -10.09 5.24 -39.08
C ILE A 579 -8.56 5.35 -38.89
N ASN A 580 -8.01 6.55 -38.95
CA ASN A 580 -6.57 6.76 -38.73
C ASN A 580 -6.14 6.41 -37.31
N LYS A 581 -6.96 6.70 -36.29
CA LYS A 581 -6.72 6.31 -34.89
C LYS A 581 -6.80 4.81 -34.69
N LEU A 582 -7.74 4.11 -35.34
CA LEU A 582 -7.82 2.66 -35.32
C LEU A 582 -6.58 2.01 -35.95
N LYS A 583 -6.09 2.56 -37.07
CA LYS A 583 -4.80 2.15 -37.67
C LYS A 583 -3.62 2.38 -36.73
N LEU A 584 -3.63 3.48 -35.98
CA LEU A 584 -2.62 3.76 -34.97
C LEU A 584 -2.65 2.73 -33.84
N ILE A 585 -3.83 2.36 -33.35
CA ILE A 585 -4.03 1.30 -32.33
C ILE A 585 -3.54 -0.06 -32.86
N LYS A 586 -3.86 -0.41 -34.11
CA LYS A 586 -3.35 -1.62 -34.78
C LYS A 586 -1.82 -1.65 -34.82
N LYS A 587 -1.17 -0.55 -35.21
CA LYS A 587 0.30 -0.43 -35.19
C LYS A 587 0.86 -0.61 -33.78
N GLY A 588 0.22 -0.02 -32.77
CA GLY A 588 0.60 -0.22 -31.37
C GLY A 588 0.47 -1.66 -30.91
N ALA A 589 -0.59 -2.36 -31.31
CA ALA A 589 -0.78 -3.78 -31.02
C ALA A 589 0.33 -4.64 -31.66
N GLN A 590 0.67 -4.38 -32.92
CA GLN A 590 1.80 -5.02 -33.61
C GLN A 590 3.11 -4.77 -32.85
N LYS A 591 3.35 -3.53 -32.42
CA LYS A 591 4.57 -3.19 -31.69
C LYS A 591 4.67 -3.86 -30.33
N LEU A 592 3.55 -3.97 -29.60
CA LEU A 592 3.50 -4.68 -28.33
C LEU A 592 3.72 -6.19 -28.49
N LEU A 593 3.28 -6.79 -29.61
CA LEU A 593 3.61 -8.18 -29.95
C LEU A 593 5.11 -8.37 -30.21
N GLU A 594 5.75 -7.45 -30.95
CA GLU A 594 7.21 -7.46 -31.14
C GLU A 594 7.97 -7.31 -29.82
N MET A 595 7.44 -6.51 -28.89
CA MET A 595 7.93 -6.39 -27.52
C MET A 595 7.61 -7.63 -26.66
N GLY A 596 7.02 -8.67 -27.23
CA GLY A 596 6.81 -9.97 -26.59
C GLY A 596 5.55 -10.07 -25.74
N ILE A 597 4.56 -9.18 -25.90
CA ILE A 597 3.21 -9.45 -25.38
C ILE A 597 2.66 -10.71 -26.05
N HIS A 598 2.00 -11.57 -25.27
CA HIS A 598 1.51 -12.83 -25.79
C HIS A 598 0.37 -12.61 -26.80
N PRO A 599 0.33 -13.30 -27.95
CA PRO A 599 -0.69 -13.13 -28.98
C PRO A 599 -2.14 -13.24 -28.48
N GLN A 600 -2.38 -14.15 -27.52
CA GLN A 600 -3.69 -14.41 -26.91
C GLN A 600 -4.07 -13.46 -25.75
N LYS A 601 -3.21 -12.49 -25.40
CA LYS A 601 -3.53 -11.50 -24.37
C LYS A 601 -4.73 -10.68 -24.85
N LYS A 602 -5.71 -10.46 -23.98
CA LYS A 602 -6.86 -9.60 -24.31
C LYS A 602 -6.43 -8.14 -24.50
N LEU A 603 -7.05 -7.50 -25.48
CA LEU A 603 -6.98 -6.09 -25.81
C LEU A 603 -8.41 -5.54 -25.75
N SER A 604 -8.56 -4.42 -25.07
CA SER A 604 -9.82 -3.66 -25.01
C SER A 604 -9.55 -2.21 -25.37
N LEU A 605 -10.58 -1.52 -25.86
CA LEU A 605 -10.44 -0.12 -26.26
C LEU A 605 -10.86 0.83 -25.14
N TYR A 606 -10.12 1.93 -25.08
CA TYR A 606 -10.35 3.02 -24.14
C TYR A 606 -11.23 4.08 -24.80
N GLN A 607 -12.21 4.64 -24.08
CA GLN A 607 -13.04 5.75 -24.59
C GLN A 607 -12.17 6.96 -24.92
N THR A 608 -12.45 7.67 -26.01
CA THR A 608 -11.62 8.85 -26.32
C THR A 608 -11.81 9.94 -25.27
N THR A 609 -10.73 10.69 -25.02
CA THR A 609 -10.72 11.68 -23.93
C THR A 609 -11.58 12.89 -24.27
N TYR A 610 -11.72 13.19 -25.57
CA TYR A 610 -12.56 14.25 -26.08
C TYR A 610 -13.32 13.72 -27.31
N MET A 611 -14.57 13.33 -27.09
CA MET A 611 -15.50 13.01 -28.17
C MET A 611 -15.88 14.31 -28.88
N LYS A 612 -15.44 14.47 -30.13
CA LYS A 612 -15.78 15.63 -30.98
C LYS A 612 -16.60 15.24 -32.21
N HIS A 613 -17.07 14.00 -32.27
CA HIS A 613 -17.78 13.41 -33.39
C HIS A 613 -18.88 12.45 -32.89
N SER A 614 -19.84 12.12 -33.75
CA SER A 614 -20.97 11.21 -33.48
C SER A 614 -20.61 9.72 -33.44
N GLU A 615 -19.35 9.38 -33.71
CA GLU A 615 -18.81 8.02 -33.70
C GLU A 615 -17.51 8.02 -32.87
N ASP A 616 -17.28 6.96 -32.10
CA ASP A 616 -16.09 6.77 -31.27
C ASP A 616 -15.62 5.31 -31.25
N LEU A 617 -14.49 5.04 -30.59
CA LEU A 617 -13.99 3.69 -30.32
C LEU A 617 -15.01 2.88 -29.50
N ASP A 618 -15.26 1.64 -29.92
CA ASP A 618 -16.13 0.72 -29.21
C ASP A 618 -15.44 0.17 -27.96
N THR A 619 -15.80 0.70 -26.79
CA THR A 619 -15.27 0.26 -25.49
C THR A 619 -15.78 -1.12 -25.06
N ASP A 620 -16.89 -1.58 -25.63
CA ASP A 620 -17.45 -2.90 -25.34
C ASP A 620 -16.79 -3.98 -26.21
N ALA A 621 -16.10 -3.58 -27.29
CA ALA A 621 -15.30 -4.48 -28.10
C ALA A 621 -14.08 -4.98 -27.32
N SER A 622 -13.94 -6.31 -27.28
CA SER A 622 -12.75 -7.00 -26.78
C SER A 622 -12.26 -7.99 -27.82
N CYS A 623 -10.96 -7.99 -28.06
CA CYS A 623 -10.29 -8.94 -28.95
C CYS A 623 -8.94 -9.34 -28.34
N THR A 624 -8.19 -10.17 -29.03
CA THR A 624 -6.79 -10.48 -28.69
C THR A 624 -5.84 -9.53 -29.43
N PHE A 625 -4.62 -9.38 -28.91
CA PHE A 625 -3.56 -8.63 -29.61
C PHE A 625 -3.31 -9.20 -31.02
N ALA A 626 -3.36 -10.52 -31.19
CA ALA A 626 -3.21 -11.17 -32.51
C ALA A 626 -4.30 -10.74 -33.50
N GLU A 627 -5.57 -10.72 -33.05
CA GLU A 627 -6.71 -10.33 -33.88
C GLU A 627 -6.64 -8.85 -34.27
N MET A 628 -6.32 -7.95 -33.33
CA MET A 628 -6.16 -6.52 -33.63
C MET A 628 -4.99 -6.29 -34.61
N ALA A 629 -3.84 -6.94 -34.38
CA ALA A 629 -2.64 -6.76 -35.20
C ALA A 629 -2.79 -7.28 -36.64
N SER A 630 -3.61 -8.33 -36.83
CA SER A 630 -3.86 -8.96 -38.13
C SER A 630 -5.15 -8.47 -38.83
N CYS A 631 -5.99 -7.68 -38.14
CA CYS A 631 -7.23 -7.15 -38.71
C CYS A 631 -6.94 -6.34 -40.00
N PRO A 632 -7.60 -6.65 -41.13
CA PRO A 632 -7.53 -5.84 -42.34
C PRO A 632 -7.95 -4.38 -42.07
N ASP A 633 -7.34 -3.43 -42.76
CA ASP A 633 -7.56 -1.99 -42.51
C ASP A 633 -9.01 -1.56 -42.80
N ASP A 634 -9.68 -2.22 -43.74
CA ASP A 634 -11.08 -2.04 -44.12
C ASP A 634 -12.07 -2.63 -43.11
N GLU A 635 -11.64 -3.58 -42.28
CA GLU A 635 -12.46 -4.16 -41.21
C GLU A 635 -12.34 -3.45 -39.86
N LEU A 636 -11.37 -2.54 -39.69
CA LEU A 636 -11.11 -1.88 -38.41
C LEU A 636 -12.33 -1.11 -37.87
N VAL A 637 -13.21 -0.65 -38.75
CA VAL A 637 -14.45 0.07 -38.41
C VAL A 637 -15.38 -0.76 -37.50
N LYS A 638 -15.25 -2.09 -37.47
CA LYS A 638 -16.02 -2.94 -36.52
C LYS A 638 -15.69 -2.66 -35.05
N TYR A 639 -14.59 -1.97 -34.77
CA TYR A 639 -14.19 -1.52 -33.44
C TYR A 639 -14.59 -0.06 -33.16
N SER A 640 -15.53 0.49 -33.93
CA SER A 640 -16.18 1.76 -33.65
C SER A 640 -17.67 1.56 -33.36
N ARG A 641 -18.24 2.49 -32.60
CA ARG A 641 -19.66 2.56 -32.28
C ARG A 641 -20.18 3.98 -32.46
N ASP A 642 -21.48 4.10 -32.70
CA ASP A 642 -22.18 5.38 -32.58
C ASP A 642 -22.07 5.86 -31.12
N ALA A 643 -21.75 7.14 -30.93
CA ALA A 643 -21.75 7.73 -29.60
C ALA A 643 -23.22 7.79 -29.10
N ASP A 644 -23.50 7.14 -27.97
CA ASP A 644 -24.86 7.03 -27.40
C ASP A 644 -25.63 8.38 -27.44
N ASP A 645 -26.92 8.30 -27.82
CA ASP A 645 -27.88 9.39 -28.06
C ASP A 645 -28.11 10.38 -26.90
N GLU A 646 -27.46 10.22 -25.75
CA GLU A 646 -27.56 11.15 -24.61
C GLU A 646 -26.96 12.54 -24.93
N PHE A 647 -26.08 12.64 -25.93
CA PHE A 647 -25.49 13.91 -26.37
C PHE A 647 -26.23 14.59 -27.54
N GLN A 648 -27.10 13.90 -28.29
CA GLN A 648 -27.86 14.57 -29.37
C GLN A 648 -28.79 15.66 -28.81
N ASN A 649 -29.31 15.50 -27.60
CA ASN A 649 -30.11 16.54 -26.94
C ASN A 649 -29.31 17.76 -26.45
N PHE A 650 -27.97 17.66 -26.34
CA PHE A 650 -27.12 18.80 -26.00
C PHE A 650 -26.67 19.59 -27.23
N ILE A 651 -26.60 18.94 -28.40
CA ILE A 651 -26.20 19.62 -29.64
C ILE A 651 -27.38 20.39 -30.26
N VAL A 652 -28.62 19.92 -30.09
CA VAL A 652 -29.82 20.61 -30.62
C VAL A 652 -30.25 21.81 -29.74
N ALA A 653 -29.70 21.95 -28.53
CA ALA A 653 -29.98 23.11 -27.66
C ALA A 653 -29.04 24.31 -27.87
N ALA A 654 -28.12 24.22 -28.85
CA ALA A 654 -27.13 25.25 -29.16
C ALA A 654 -27.21 25.76 -30.60
N ASP A 655 -28.41 25.77 -31.19
CA ASP A 655 -28.75 26.62 -32.36
C ASP A 655 -29.72 27.74 -31.95
#